data_AF-A0A4Q7MEB4-F1
#
_entry.id   AF-A0A4Q7MEB4-F1
#
_cell.length_a   1.000
_cell.length_b   1.000
_cell.length_c   1.000
_cell.angle_alpha   90.00
_cell.angle_beta   90.00
_cell.angle_gamma   90.00
#
_symmetry.space_group_name_H-M   'P 1'
#
loop_
_entity.id
_entity.type
_entity.pdbx_description
1 polymer ?
#
loop_
_entity_poly.entity_id
_entity_poly.type
_entity_poly.pdbx_seq_one_letter_code
_entity_poly.pdbx_strand_id
1 'polypeptide(L)'
;MSGQPDSTTTEIVYASATTRPREPVIIGDDAWRRIAARLTWVAVAALFAVMLGELDRLIASVPAGDGRSHSLNVVLSPLGATKVDSWVAWAGAALNEVIGRWIVLSALLDLMLVLALVMLLVALIRIAPRPRTQVVPIVAVVAYASAEVIEDALQIAGGLAVIVGAPSIAGEPSIAHVLGVVMAVFTTLKALSLLVFAVAMLRIAAYRRELGRQVARIARAVWVHRLATLAILVIVVLACIPAADLLDQLPDVQRQWVDNWDGYRAAGAAAAALAATALVTFVLGRRRTRLAVETRAFRLSRWPARCRWDAAAPWLFAPAALVVAAVIVIGFSLWYGVRWGIHWPTFGTILILSGLVPVLAACGWKWVKQHPARPLGVERDRARMSWIVGDTLAVLVLVAGGIGIVRSFMVPVALLRPTEGAWAWSSTWTVFAFVVGACVAILSPLLLLPWLASWKPHILDPNLRATEPPPGPNLDPFDRLITPAGRLEAWSLFFGAAFLLGAMLVPTMAAWLLGGVAVTLFAISAWITVFGAFTLLVQPRELIAPFRWLRLKAAPVLTLGILLPFAINIVISAFAADRELHAVQVSNPSASVATGDPLEARLEELQNDAACGIAVPAPDGERDAGDAGEPDSSESAPVQVRPVYLIAAEGGGIRAAYWTATALAALKDCAARSGFVASGISGGSVGLAVASTIEQGGELDGSGGAADDSTWADEIVVAAKKTAGPDVVSTAVLGLAVGDMFAAGSGVRMPSFLPWFHGPDDEGLRWRDRAALVEALWERDAPGLEDAFSAEISPLTGMLMLSSTDVVSKCRLLVDQAPIAPSAPTPADATAAPEDVSDAAASGAQENSQEGSCDVAGGLPSMLGFRELAATGGADATTKCLASLDWSTAAMLSARFAIVTPTGGLPAEAPCNDAPKGAQFVDGGYVEPTSLAALADTAPRLMARIAEKNEERVEGEPWLLPMLVYLRNTQGYDLADDVARAESEPLVPITGGAAKGHLTAEDAWIQRITLAMPGACPDSEAAEACRTALVDLIGSDGLMPGGTLVIAPDSTPAVVPPLGWALSGMSQARFTSAIKSAAGCDADVAGTAAAESAADDEGEGEGDDVVTERGQYMGLAEFAENVVRFDPCPQVDAQERSQTAPAPAPAQ
;
A
#
# COMPACT_ATOMS: atom_id res chain seq x y z
N MET A 1 -70.75 27.18 -52.32
CA MET A 1 -70.84 26.44 -51.04
C MET A 1 -70.05 25.15 -51.18
N SER A 2 -68.79 25.16 -50.74
CA SER A 2 -67.93 23.99 -50.65
C SER A 2 -66.83 24.31 -49.64
N GLY A 3 -67.02 23.90 -48.39
CA GLY A 3 -66.03 24.05 -47.32
C GLY A 3 -65.22 22.77 -47.18
N GLN A 4 -63.93 22.85 -47.49
CA GLN A 4 -62.90 21.94 -47.00
C GLN A 4 -62.43 22.43 -45.61
N PRO A 5 -62.15 21.54 -44.66
CA PRO A 5 -61.60 21.94 -43.36
C PRO A 5 -60.09 22.21 -43.50
N ASP A 6 -59.69 23.40 -43.07
CA ASP A 6 -58.31 23.87 -43.03
C ASP A 6 -57.39 22.92 -42.26
N SER A 7 -56.30 22.53 -42.94
CA SER A 7 -55.10 21.96 -42.34
C SER A 7 -54.44 23.00 -41.43
N THR A 8 -54.82 23.01 -40.17
CA THR A 8 -54.08 23.69 -39.10
C THR A 8 -52.80 22.91 -38.83
N THR A 9 -51.82 23.12 -39.70
CA THR A 9 -50.42 22.79 -39.44
C THR A 9 -50.04 23.54 -38.17
N THR A 10 -49.93 22.80 -37.08
CA THR A 10 -49.45 23.33 -35.80
C THR A 10 -47.97 23.65 -35.99
N GLU A 11 -47.68 24.83 -36.55
CA GLU A 11 -46.42 25.54 -36.31
C GLU A 11 -46.38 25.84 -34.81
N ILE A 12 -45.94 24.83 -34.05
CA ILE A 12 -45.60 24.97 -32.65
C ILE A 12 -44.43 25.95 -32.60
N VAL A 13 -44.76 27.20 -32.28
CA VAL A 13 -43.95 28.25 -31.65
C VAL A 13 -42.54 27.78 -31.25
N TYR A 14 -41.59 27.81 -32.18
CA TYR A 14 -40.14 27.89 -31.89
C TYR A 14 -39.61 29.32 -32.06
N ALA A 15 -40.50 30.28 -32.34
CA ALA A 15 -40.15 31.60 -32.87
C ALA A 15 -40.04 32.77 -31.86
N SER A 16 -40.19 32.57 -30.54
CA SER A 16 -40.25 33.72 -29.60
C SER A 16 -39.02 33.92 -28.69
N ALA A 17 -37.83 33.45 -29.09
CA ALA A 17 -36.63 33.61 -28.28
C ALA A 17 -35.47 34.40 -28.93
N THR A 18 -35.70 35.42 -29.76
CA THR A 18 -34.60 36.31 -30.20
C THR A 18 -35.05 37.71 -30.63
N THR A 19 -35.14 38.65 -29.70
CA THR A 19 -34.96 40.10 -30.01
C THR A 19 -34.08 40.84 -29.00
N ARG A 20 -33.61 40.19 -27.92
CA ARG A 20 -32.59 40.78 -27.03
C ARG A 20 -31.19 40.25 -27.41
N PRO A 21 -30.18 41.12 -27.55
CA PRO A 21 -28.81 40.70 -27.78
C PRO A 21 -28.34 39.80 -26.62
N ARG A 22 -27.67 38.70 -26.96
CA ARG A 22 -27.08 37.78 -25.97
C ARG A 22 -25.82 38.43 -25.42
N GLU A 23 -25.87 38.88 -24.17
CA GLU A 23 -24.69 39.45 -23.52
C GLU A 23 -23.69 38.35 -23.14
N PRO A 24 -22.44 38.41 -23.64
CA PRO A 24 -21.42 37.40 -23.34
C PRO A 24 -21.04 37.41 -21.86
N VAL A 25 -20.59 36.26 -21.36
CA VAL A 25 -20.01 36.16 -20.01
C VAL A 25 -18.56 36.64 -20.08
N ILE A 26 -18.28 37.80 -19.49
CA ILE A 26 -16.95 38.42 -19.50
C ILE A 26 -16.28 38.23 -18.14
N ILE A 27 -15.02 37.79 -18.15
CA ILE A 27 -14.13 37.74 -17.00
C ILE A 27 -12.91 38.59 -17.37
N GLY A 28 -12.66 39.69 -16.67
CA GLY A 28 -11.52 40.56 -16.97
C GLY A 28 -10.18 39.92 -16.65
N ASP A 29 -9.14 40.31 -17.37
CA ASP A 29 -7.78 39.75 -17.24
C ASP A 29 -7.20 39.92 -15.83
N ASP A 30 -7.47 41.07 -15.18
CA ASP A 30 -7.08 41.31 -13.79
C ASP A 30 -7.72 40.31 -12.82
N ALA A 31 -8.93 39.83 -13.11
CA ALA A 31 -9.57 38.81 -12.29
C ALA A 31 -8.82 37.49 -12.40
N TRP A 32 -8.42 37.08 -13.60
CA TRP A 32 -7.62 35.88 -13.82
C TRP A 32 -6.24 35.96 -13.18
N ARG A 33 -5.54 37.09 -13.32
CA ARG A 33 -4.25 37.32 -12.64
C ARG A 33 -4.37 37.24 -11.12
N ARG A 34 -5.43 37.81 -10.52
CA ARG A 34 -5.68 37.69 -9.07
C ARG A 34 -6.00 36.26 -8.64
N ILE A 35 -6.74 35.49 -9.44
CA ILE A 35 -7.05 34.09 -9.14
C ILE A 35 -5.77 33.24 -9.25
N ALA A 36 -4.98 33.43 -10.31
CA ALA A 36 -3.69 32.80 -10.53
C ALA A 36 -2.74 33.05 -9.35
N ALA A 37 -2.59 34.30 -8.92
CA ALA A 37 -1.75 34.66 -7.77
C ALA A 37 -2.22 33.98 -6.47
N ARG A 38 -3.53 33.94 -6.19
CA ARG A 38 -4.07 33.25 -5.01
C ARG A 38 -3.83 31.75 -5.06
N LEU A 39 -4.06 31.13 -6.22
CA LEU A 39 -3.84 29.71 -6.42
C LEU A 39 -2.35 29.34 -6.29
N THR A 40 -1.46 30.24 -6.71
CA THR A 40 -0.01 30.09 -6.53
C THR A 40 0.35 30.08 -5.05
N TRP A 41 -0.18 31.01 -4.24
CA TRP A 41 0.05 30.99 -2.80
C TRP A 41 -0.51 29.74 -2.12
N VAL A 42 -1.64 29.22 -2.58
CA VAL A 42 -2.15 27.91 -2.13
C VAL A 42 -1.19 26.78 -2.49
N ALA A 43 -0.65 26.78 -3.71
CA ALA A 43 0.31 25.78 -4.17
C ALA A 43 1.63 25.86 -3.38
N VAL A 44 2.15 27.06 -3.12
CA VAL A 44 3.33 27.29 -2.29
C VAL A 44 3.10 26.80 -0.86
N ALA A 45 1.98 27.16 -0.24
CA ALA A 45 1.67 26.69 1.11
C ALA A 45 1.57 25.15 1.17
N ALA A 46 0.88 24.53 0.20
CA ALA A 46 0.79 23.07 0.15
C ALA A 46 2.15 22.41 -0.09
N LEU A 47 2.99 22.96 -0.96
CA LEU A 47 4.33 22.46 -1.26
C LEU A 47 5.21 22.43 -0.02
N PHE A 48 5.32 23.55 0.69
CA PHE A 48 6.16 23.63 1.89
C PHE A 48 5.60 22.83 3.06
N ALA A 49 4.27 22.75 3.22
CA ALA A 49 3.66 21.86 4.21
C ALA A 49 4.00 20.39 3.97
N VAL A 50 4.03 19.94 2.70
CA VAL A 50 4.44 18.58 2.35
C VAL A 50 5.94 18.36 2.61
N MET A 51 6.79 19.33 2.26
CA MET A 51 8.23 19.24 2.55
C MET A 51 8.51 19.13 4.06
N LEU A 52 7.81 19.92 4.88
CA LEU A 52 7.91 19.85 6.34
C LEU A 52 7.43 18.50 6.88
N GLY A 53 6.33 17.96 6.32
CA GLY A 53 5.85 16.63 6.68
C GLY A 53 6.86 15.51 6.39
N GLU A 54 7.50 15.52 5.22
CA GLU A 54 8.53 14.52 4.88
C GLU A 54 9.82 14.70 5.72
N LEU A 55 10.17 15.93 6.09
CA LEU A 55 11.32 16.21 6.95
C LEU A 55 11.08 15.78 8.41
N ASP A 56 9.87 15.99 8.92
CA ASP A 56 9.46 15.50 10.24
C ASP A 56 9.54 13.97 10.32
N ARG A 57 9.07 13.27 9.28
CA ARG A 57 9.18 11.81 9.18
C ARG A 57 10.63 11.33 9.19
N LEU A 58 11.53 12.07 8.52
CA LEU A 58 12.96 11.77 8.55
C LEU A 58 13.55 11.96 9.96
N ILE A 59 13.20 13.04 10.66
CA ILE A 59 13.65 13.29 12.04
C ILE A 59 13.12 12.21 12.98
N ALA A 60 11.83 11.85 12.86
CA ALA A 60 11.19 10.84 13.70
C ALA A 60 11.71 9.41 13.44
N SER A 61 12.36 9.15 12.31
CA SER A 61 12.95 7.83 12.00
C SER A 61 14.22 7.52 12.80
N VAL A 62 14.81 8.52 13.47
CA VAL A 62 16.03 8.37 14.25
C VAL A 62 15.70 8.31 15.74
N PRO A 63 16.09 7.24 16.46
CA PRO A 63 15.93 7.15 17.89
C PRO A 63 16.80 8.21 18.56
N ALA A 64 16.25 8.86 19.56
CA ALA A 64 16.93 9.86 20.34
C ALA A 64 17.77 9.20 21.46
N GLY A 65 18.46 9.99 22.29
CA GLY A 65 19.32 9.47 23.37
C GLY A 65 18.57 8.66 24.44
N ASP A 66 17.23 8.69 24.46
CA ASP A 66 16.38 7.87 25.32
C ASP A 66 15.89 6.57 24.65
N GLY A 67 16.43 6.23 23.47
CA GLY A 67 16.02 5.07 22.68
C GLY A 67 14.69 5.24 21.94
N ARG A 68 14.01 6.39 22.07
CA ARG A 68 12.66 6.61 21.50
C ARG A 68 12.67 7.52 20.28
N SER A 69 11.67 7.35 19.43
CA SER A 69 11.38 8.27 18.32
C SER A 69 10.60 9.50 18.79
N HIS A 70 10.91 10.68 18.24
CA HIS A 70 10.22 11.93 18.58
C HIS A 70 9.86 12.70 17.29
N SER A 71 8.62 13.19 17.19
CA SER A 71 8.15 13.99 16.04
C SER A 71 8.28 15.50 16.33
N LEU A 72 8.94 16.20 15.43
CA LEU A 72 9.04 17.66 15.43
C LEU A 72 7.67 18.33 15.27
N ASN A 73 6.80 17.79 14.42
CA ASN A 73 5.43 18.32 14.24
C ASN A 73 4.62 18.30 15.54
N VAL A 74 4.79 17.27 16.38
CA VAL A 74 4.11 17.19 17.68
C VAL A 74 4.67 18.26 18.64
N VAL A 75 5.99 18.45 18.63
CA VAL A 75 6.67 19.46 19.46
C VAL A 75 6.29 20.89 19.04
N LEU A 76 6.08 21.13 17.74
CA LEU A 76 5.60 22.40 17.17
C LEU A 76 4.07 22.51 17.10
N SER A 77 3.35 21.66 17.84
CA SER A 77 1.89 21.70 17.93
C SER A 77 1.42 22.28 19.27
N PRO A 78 0.10 22.53 19.47
CA PRO A 78 -0.44 22.87 20.79
C PRO A 78 -0.15 21.82 21.89
N LEU A 79 0.27 20.61 21.52
CA LEU A 79 0.69 19.56 22.44
C LEU A 79 2.19 19.63 22.80
N GLY A 80 2.97 20.56 22.23
CA GLY A 80 4.41 20.66 22.47
C GLY A 80 4.81 20.78 23.93
N ALA A 81 3.94 21.35 24.77
CA ALA A 81 4.13 21.43 26.21
C ALA A 81 4.22 20.06 26.92
N THR A 82 3.68 18.97 26.32
CA THR A 82 3.78 17.61 26.87
C THR A 82 4.99 16.83 26.36
N LYS A 83 5.76 17.41 25.42
CA LYS A 83 6.88 16.76 24.72
C LYS A 83 8.15 17.63 24.75
N VAL A 84 8.33 18.42 25.81
CA VAL A 84 9.52 19.29 25.97
C VAL A 84 10.80 18.47 26.05
N ASP A 85 10.73 17.26 26.62
CA ASP A 85 11.89 16.37 26.81
C ASP A 85 12.49 15.87 25.48
N SER A 86 11.75 15.95 24.37
CA SER A 86 12.24 15.59 23.03
C SER A 86 13.48 16.39 22.62
N TRP A 87 13.59 17.65 23.05
CA TRP A 87 14.77 18.48 22.78
C TRP A 87 16.04 17.97 23.47
N VAL A 88 15.88 17.45 24.68
CA VAL A 88 16.99 16.85 25.45
C VAL A 88 17.37 15.50 24.85
N ALA A 89 16.36 14.70 24.49
CA ALA A 89 16.55 13.41 23.85
C ALA A 89 17.33 13.56 22.53
N TRP A 90 16.96 14.51 21.66
CA TRP A 90 17.69 14.75 20.41
C TRP A 90 19.12 15.24 20.63
N ALA A 91 19.36 16.08 21.64
CA ALA A 91 20.71 16.56 21.96
C ALA A 91 21.64 15.43 22.42
N GLY A 92 21.09 14.42 23.12
CA GLY A 92 21.80 13.21 23.55
C GLY A 92 21.87 12.09 22.51
N ALA A 93 21.31 12.27 21.31
CA ALA A 93 21.32 11.25 20.27
C ALA A 93 22.71 11.13 19.60
N ALA A 94 23.09 9.92 19.19
CA ALA A 94 24.36 9.69 18.48
C ALA A 94 24.47 10.47 17.15
N LEU A 95 23.33 10.79 16.54
CA LEU A 95 23.23 11.55 15.28
C LEU A 95 22.73 12.98 15.49
N ASN A 96 22.96 13.56 16.67
CA ASN A 96 22.51 14.90 17.06
C ASN A 96 22.89 16.00 16.04
N GLU A 97 24.10 15.98 15.48
CA GLU A 97 24.54 16.96 14.47
C GLU A 97 23.62 16.95 13.23
N VAL A 98 23.25 15.76 12.76
CA VAL A 98 22.40 15.58 11.58
C VAL A 98 20.96 15.99 11.88
N ILE A 99 20.41 15.53 13.02
CA ILE A 99 19.06 15.88 13.48
C ILE A 99 18.93 17.39 13.62
N GLY A 100 19.87 18.05 14.29
CA GLY A 100 19.82 19.49 14.50
C GLY A 100 19.92 20.29 13.20
N ARG A 101 20.68 19.84 12.19
CA ARG A 101 20.68 20.45 10.84
C ARG A 101 19.32 20.38 10.17
N TRP A 102 18.59 19.26 10.30
CA TRP A 102 17.24 19.15 9.77
C TRP A 102 16.22 20.00 10.53
N ILE A 103 16.35 20.15 11.85
CA ILE A 103 15.53 21.07 12.64
C ILE A 103 15.73 22.53 12.19
N VAL A 104 16.97 22.91 11.85
CA VAL A 104 17.26 24.24 11.29
C VAL A 104 16.67 24.37 9.87
N LEU A 105 16.82 23.34 9.03
CA LEU A 105 16.23 23.33 7.68
C LEU A 105 14.71 23.46 7.72
N SER A 106 14.02 22.77 8.64
CA SER A 106 12.57 22.88 8.77
C SER A 106 12.13 24.29 9.14
N ALA A 107 12.83 25.00 10.04
CA ALA A 107 12.53 26.40 10.35
C ALA A 107 12.67 27.32 9.10
N LEU A 108 13.68 27.09 8.26
CA LEU A 108 13.85 27.86 7.01
C LEU A 108 12.72 27.61 6.00
N LEU A 109 12.23 26.38 5.92
CA LEU A 109 11.10 26.00 5.08
C LEU A 109 9.77 26.56 5.63
N ASP A 110 9.62 26.60 6.95
CA ASP A 110 8.41 27.13 7.60
C ASP A 110 8.26 28.64 7.37
N LEU A 111 9.33 29.42 7.34
CA LEU A 111 9.29 30.84 6.94
C LEU A 111 8.60 31.06 5.58
N MET A 112 8.79 30.16 4.62
CA MET A 112 8.13 30.23 3.31
C MET A 112 6.65 29.83 3.39
N LEU A 113 6.31 28.84 4.23
CA LEU A 113 4.93 28.46 4.52
C LEU A 113 4.18 29.61 5.19
N VAL A 114 4.76 30.22 6.22
CA VAL A 114 4.22 31.38 6.95
C VAL A 114 3.97 32.55 6.00
N LEU A 115 4.94 32.88 5.13
CA LEU A 115 4.76 33.92 4.12
C LEU A 115 3.53 33.63 3.22
N ALA A 116 3.39 32.40 2.75
CA ALA A 116 2.26 32.01 1.92
C ALA A 116 0.92 32.08 2.67
N LEU A 117 0.88 31.60 3.92
CA LEU A 117 -0.31 31.65 4.77
C LEU A 117 -0.72 33.09 5.07
N VAL A 118 0.21 33.97 5.44
CA VAL A 118 -0.06 35.40 5.67
C VAL A 118 -0.66 36.04 4.42
N MET A 119 -0.12 35.75 3.23
CA MET A 119 -0.65 36.29 1.98
C MET A 119 -2.09 35.82 1.69
N LEU A 120 -2.42 34.56 2.01
CA LEU A 120 -3.77 34.02 1.90
C LEU A 120 -4.73 34.62 2.94
N LEU A 121 -4.30 34.74 4.19
CA LEU A 121 -5.08 35.34 5.27
C LEU A 121 -5.38 36.82 4.99
N VAL A 122 -4.39 37.60 4.51
CA VAL A 122 -4.59 38.98 4.06
C VAL A 122 -5.58 39.06 2.90
N ALA A 123 -5.54 38.11 1.95
CA ALA A 123 -6.52 38.03 0.87
C ALA A 123 -7.94 37.78 1.39
N LEU A 124 -8.11 36.99 2.46
CA LEU A 124 -9.39 36.77 3.13
C LEU A 124 -9.89 38.02 3.86
N ILE A 125 -9.02 38.74 4.56
CA ILE A 125 -9.37 40.02 5.24
C ILE A 125 -9.96 41.02 4.25
N ARG A 126 -9.39 41.10 3.04
CA ARG A 126 -9.83 42.02 1.98
C ARG A 126 -11.20 41.68 1.38
N ILE A 127 -11.83 40.56 1.75
CA ILE A 127 -13.18 40.19 1.30
C ILE A 127 -14.24 41.14 1.89
N ALA A 128 -14.06 41.63 3.12
CA ALA A 128 -15.00 42.55 3.75
C ALA A 128 -14.66 44.01 3.41
N PRO A 129 -15.65 44.85 3.01
CA PRO A 129 -15.37 46.19 2.47
C PRO A 129 -15.17 47.28 3.53
N ARG A 130 -15.41 47.02 4.82
CA ARG A 130 -15.37 48.07 5.87
C ARG A 130 -14.08 48.00 6.69
N PRO A 131 -13.32 49.10 6.84
CA PRO A 131 -12.04 49.10 7.57
C PRO A 131 -12.22 48.75 9.06
N ARG A 132 -13.30 49.19 9.71
CA ARG A 132 -13.58 48.85 11.13
C ARG A 132 -13.78 47.35 11.38
N THR A 133 -14.27 46.59 10.40
CA THR A 133 -14.46 45.13 10.54
C THR A 133 -13.18 44.32 10.29
N GLN A 134 -12.11 44.97 9.84
CA GLN A 134 -10.82 44.33 9.54
C GLN A 134 -9.86 44.33 10.73
N VAL A 135 -10.08 45.17 11.75
CA VAL A 135 -9.14 45.35 12.87
C VAL A 135 -8.81 44.03 13.59
N VAL A 136 -9.82 43.29 14.06
CA VAL A 136 -9.60 42.03 14.79
C VAL A 136 -8.88 40.98 13.92
N PRO A 137 -9.32 40.69 12.68
CA PRO A 137 -8.56 39.82 11.79
C PRO A 137 -7.13 40.27 11.50
N ILE A 138 -6.87 41.58 11.32
CA ILE A 138 -5.52 42.11 11.10
C ILE A 138 -4.65 41.86 12.33
N VAL A 139 -5.14 42.20 13.53
CA VAL A 139 -4.41 41.97 14.79
C VAL A 139 -4.11 40.49 14.96
N ALA A 140 -5.06 39.60 14.67
CA ALA A 140 -4.85 38.15 14.76
C ALA A 140 -3.79 37.65 13.77
N VAL A 141 -3.78 38.13 12.53
CA VAL A 141 -2.76 37.75 11.53
C VAL A 141 -1.38 38.31 11.88
N VAL A 142 -1.30 39.53 12.40
CA VAL A 142 -0.03 40.11 12.86
C VAL A 142 0.50 39.35 14.07
N ALA A 143 -0.36 39.01 15.04
CA ALA A 143 0.03 38.21 16.20
C ALA A 143 0.51 36.80 15.79
N TYR A 144 -0.20 36.16 14.85
CA TYR A 144 0.22 34.90 14.24
C TYR A 144 1.60 35.00 13.59
N ALA A 145 1.80 35.96 12.69
CA ALA A 145 3.07 36.14 11.99
C ALA A 145 4.23 36.47 12.94
N SER A 146 3.99 37.29 13.98
CA SER A 146 5.00 37.58 14.99
C SER A 146 5.34 36.36 15.85
N ALA A 147 4.35 35.54 16.21
CA ALA A 147 4.57 34.32 16.97
C ALA A 147 5.39 33.30 16.17
N GLU A 148 5.06 33.09 14.89
CA GLU A 148 5.81 32.21 13.98
C GLU A 148 7.28 32.64 13.83
N VAL A 149 7.54 33.93 13.57
CA VAL A 149 8.92 34.42 13.41
C VAL A 149 9.76 34.21 14.68
N ILE A 150 9.14 34.32 15.87
CA ILE A 150 9.82 34.05 17.14
C ILE A 150 10.00 32.54 17.35
N GLU A 151 8.99 31.73 17.03
CA GLU A 151 9.05 30.28 17.09
C GLU A 151 10.14 29.71 16.18
N ASP A 152 10.23 30.16 14.92
CA ASP A 152 11.29 29.79 13.98
C ASP A 152 12.68 30.16 14.50
N ALA A 153 12.82 31.34 15.11
CA ALA A 153 14.09 31.75 15.72
C ALA A 153 14.48 30.86 16.91
N LEU A 154 13.51 30.47 17.73
CA LEU A 154 13.70 29.53 18.84
C LEU A 154 14.00 28.11 18.34
N GLN A 155 13.35 27.67 17.26
CA GLN A 155 13.59 26.38 16.62
C GLN A 155 15.00 26.30 16.02
N ILE A 156 15.48 27.37 15.36
CA ILE A 156 16.87 27.46 14.89
C ILE A 156 17.83 27.39 16.08
N ALA A 157 17.56 28.12 17.17
CA ALA A 157 18.38 28.07 18.37
C ALA A 157 18.38 26.67 19.03
N GLY A 158 17.23 26.00 19.05
CA GLY A 158 17.09 24.62 19.53
C GLY A 158 17.84 23.63 18.66
N GLY A 159 17.74 23.73 17.33
CA GLY A 159 18.50 22.91 16.40
C GLY A 159 20.01 23.10 16.53
N LEU A 160 20.48 24.33 16.75
CA LEU A 160 21.90 24.62 17.05
C LEU A 160 22.33 24.04 18.41
N ALA A 161 21.46 24.09 19.42
CA ALA A 161 21.74 23.47 20.72
C ALA A 161 21.85 21.94 20.63
N VAL A 162 21.00 21.30 19.80
CA VAL A 162 21.07 19.87 19.49
C VAL A 162 22.39 19.53 18.78
N ILE A 163 22.82 20.34 17.80
CA ILE A 163 24.11 20.13 17.09
C ILE A 163 25.30 20.10 18.05
N VAL A 164 25.31 20.97 19.06
CA VAL A 164 26.42 21.08 20.02
C VAL A 164 26.33 20.01 21.12
N GLY A 165 25.25 19.23 21.18
CA GLY A 165 25.03 18.23 22.23
C GLY A 165 24.98 18.85 23.62
N ALA A 166 24.42 20.05 23.76
CA ALA A 166 24.54 20.89 24.95
C ALA A 166 24.20 20.11 26.25
N PRO A 167 25.19 19.82 27.12
CA PRO A 167 25.00 18.94 28.26
C PRO A 167 24.12 19.59 29.34
N SER A 168 23.39 18.75 30.08
CA SER A 168 22.79 19.16 31.35
C SER A 168 23.91 19.44 32.37
N ILE A 169 24.05 20.70 32.79
CA ILE A 169 24.90 21.05 33.93
C ILE A 169 24.17 20.56 35.18
N ALA A 170 24.84 19.75 36.01
CA ALA A 170 24.25 19.12 37.19
C ALA A 170 23.50 20.15 38.06
N GLY A 171 22.17 20.01 38.14
CA GLY A 171 21.28 20.87 38.95
C GLY A 171 20.56 22.01 38.21
N GLU A 172 20.85 22.27 36.92
CA GLU A 172 20.13 23.26 36.11
C GLU A 172 19.39 22.61 34.93
N PRO A 173 18.19 23.11 34.56
CA PRO A 173 17.51 22.63 33.35
C PRO A 173 18.38 22.90 32.13
N SER A 174 18.54 21.90 31.27
CA SER A 174 19.33 22.05 30.03
C SER A 174 18.80 23.23 29.20
N ILE A 175 19.70 23.91 28.49
CA ILE A 175 19.32 25.01 27.57
C ILE A 175 18.24 24.52 26.59
N ALA A 176 18.35 23.27 26.13
CA ALA A 176 17.37 22.59 25.29
C ALA A 176 15.97 22.51 25.92
N HIS A 177 15.87 22.17 27.22
CA HIS A 177 14.60 22.12 27.94
C HIS A 177 13.97 23.51 28.08
N VAL A 178 14.76 24.53 28.47
CA VAL A 178 14.27 25.91 28.60
C VAL A 178 13.77 26.44 27.25
N LEU A 179 14.52 26.21 26.18
CA LEU A 179 14.10 26.57 24.82
C LEU A 179 12.80 25.86 24.43
N GLY A 180 12.66 24.57 24.72
CA GLY A 180 11.44 23.81 24.46
C GLY A 180 10.20 24.38 25.17
N VAL A 181 10.32 24.78 26.45
CA VAL A 181 9.22 25.43 27.19
C VAL A 181 8.85 26.78 26.57
N VAL A 182 9.83 27.63 26.28
CA VAL A 182 9.57 28.95 25.69
C VAL A 182 8.95 28.80 24.30
N MET A 183 9.41 27.85 23.50
CA MET A 183 8.85 27.56 22.19
C MET A 183 7.40 27.11 22.29
N ALA A 184 7.06 26.19 23.21
CA ALA A 184 5.69 25.75 23.43
C ALA A 184 4.72 26.91 23.76
N VAL A 185 5.18 27.96 24.45
CA VAL A 185 4.40 29.19 24.69
C VAL A 185 4.09 29.92 23.38
N PHE A 186 5.08 30.11 22.51
CA PHE A 186 4.89 30.79 21.22
C PHE A 186 4.06 29.95 20.25
N THR A 187 4.23 28.64 20.22
CA THR A 187 3.38 27.70 19.47
C THR A 187 1.92 27.79 19.92
N THR A 188 1.68 27.89 21.24
CA THR A 188 0.34 28.09 21.79
C THR A 188 -0.24 29.45 21.40
N LEU A 189 0.55 30.52 21.44
CA LEU A 189 0.15 31.85 21.03
C LEU A 189 -0.20 31.91 19.54
N LYS A 190 0.59 31.24 18.70
CA LYS A 190 0.33 31.02 17.27
C LYS A 190 -1.03 30.36 17.06
N ALA A 191 -1.27 29.22 17.71
CA ALA A 191 -2.51 28.47 17.58
C ALA A 191 -3.73 29.29 18.05
N LEU A 192 -3.59 30.01 19.16
CA LEU A 192 -4.62 30.90 19.68
C LEU A 192 -4.92 32.06 18.70
N SER A 193 -3.91 32.61 18.05
CA SER A 193 -4.06 33.69 17.07
C SER A 193 -4.86 33.22 15.85
N LEU A 194 -4.59 32.01 15.34
CA LEU A 194 -5.38 31.39 14.26
C LEU A 194 -6.81 31.08 14.70
N LEU A 195 -7.02 30.63 15.95
CA LEU A 195 -8.35 30.41 16.51
C LEU A 195 -9.14 31.72 16.58
N VAL A 196 -8.52 32.82 17.07
CA VAL A 196 -9.14 34.15 17.10
C VAL A 196 -9.50 34.61 15.69
N PHE A 197 -8.62 34.41 14.71
CA PHE A 197 -8.90 34.71 13.31
C PHE A 197 -10.12 33.91 12.78
N ALA A 198 -10.14 32.59 13.00
CA ALA A 198 -11.23 31.72 12.56
C ALA A 198 -12.57 32.10 13.22
N VAL A 199 -12.56 32.36 14.54
CA VAL A 199 -13.73 32.85 15.28
C VAL A 199 -14.20 34.20 14.74
N ALA A 200 -13.28 35.12 14.42
CA ALA A 200 -13.63 36.40 13.81
C ALA A 200 -14.31 36.22 12.45
N MET A 201 -13.81 35.31 11.59
CA MET A 201 -14.43 35.00 10.30
C MET A 201 -15.87 34.45 10.44
N LEU A 202 -16.13 33.63 11.46
CA LEU A 202 -17.44 33.01 11.70
C LEU A 202 -18.43 33.94 12.43
N ARG A 203 -17.95 34.73 13.41
CA ARG A 203 -18.77 35.63 14.23
C ARG A 203 -19.19 36.89 13.47
N ILE A 204 -18.27 37.50 12.73
CA ILE A 204 -18.52 38.76 12.02
C ILE A 204 -19.43 38.49 10.81
N ALA A 205 -20.65 39.06 10.85
CA ALA A 205 -21.68 38.82 9.84
C ALA A 205 -21.26 39.20 8.40
N ALA A 206 -20.37 40.18 8.23
CA ALA A 206 -19.85 40.57 6.92
C ALA A 206 -19.03 39.44 6.27
N TYR A 207 -18.08 38.86 7.00
CA TYR A 207 -17.28 37.73 6.53
C TYR A 207 -18.13 36.47 6.36
N ARG A 208 -18.92 36.09 7.37
CA ARG A 208 -19.78 34.90 7.30
C ARG A 208 -20.70 34.89 6.08
N ARG A 209 -21.34 36.02 5.78
CA ARG A 209 -22.25 36.13 4.63
C ARG A 209 -21.49 36.05 3.30
N GLU A 210 -20.36 36.74 3.18
CA GLU A 210 -19.62 36.74 1.91
C GLU A 210 -18.90 35.42 1.66
N LEU A 211 -18.26 34.84 2.68
CA LEU A 211 -17.67 33.51 2.63
C LEU A 211 -18.73 32.45 2.29
N GLY A 212 -19.89 32.48 2.98
CA GLY A 212 -21.00 31.57 2.69
C GLY A 212 -21.51 31.68 1.25
N ARG A 213 -21.59 32.90 0.70
CA ARG A 213 -21.95 33.10 -0.72
C ARG A 213 -20.88 32.56 -1.66
N GLN A 214 -19.60 32.81 -1.39
CA GLN A 214 -18.50 32.35 -2.24
C GLN A 214 -18.37 30.83 -2.20
N VAL A 215 -18.38 30.21 -1.01
CA VAL A 215 -18.39 28.76 -0.83
C VAL A 215 -19.58 28.14 -1.55
N ALA A 216 -20.79 28.67 -1.37
CA ALA A 216 -21.97 28.15 -2.07
C ALA A 216 -21.90 28.31 -3.61
N ARG A 217 -21.20 29.33 -4.12
CA ARG A 217 -20.96 29.51 -5.56
C ARG A 217 -19.92 28.52 -6.09
N ILE A 218 -18.80 28.36 -5.37
CA ILE A 218 -17.73 27.41 -5.70
C ILE A 218 -18.27 25.98 -5.63
N ALA A 219 -18.94 25.59 -4.55
CA ALA A 219 -19.52 24.25 -4.40
C ALA A 219 -20.50 23.91 -5.54
N ARG A 220 -21.34 24.86 -5.95
CA ARG A 220 -22.25 24.69 -7.10
C ARG A 220 -21.51 24.57 -8.44
N ALA A 221 -20.35 25.19 -8.58
CA ALA A 221 -19.50 25.09 -9.78
C ALA A 221 -18.68 23.79 -9.79
N VAL A 222 -18.10 23.41 -8.64
CA VAL A 222 -17.45 22.10 -8.42
C VAL A 222 -18.42 20.97 -8.74
N TRP A 223 -19.69 21.08 -8.33
CA TRP A 223 -20.72 20.07 -8.68
C TRP A 223 -20.93 19.89 -10.19
N VAL A 224 -20.75 20.96 -10.99
CA VAL A 224 -20.79 20.86 -12.47
C VAL A 224 -19.61 20.03 -12.98
N HIS A 225 -18.45 20.16 -12.35
CA HIS A 225 -17.20 19.49 -12.70
C HIS A 225 -16.86 18.27 -11.83
N ARG A 226 -17.84 17.74 -11.06
CA ARG A 226 -17.64 16.71 -10.03
C ARG A 226 -16.81 15.49 -10.44
N LEU A 227 -16.91 15.06 -11.70
CA LEU A 227 -16.12 13.94 -12.23
C LEU A 227 -14.61 14.26 -12.26
N ALA A 228 -14.26 15.44 -12.77
CA ALA A 228 -12.87 15.90 -12.78
C ALA A 228 -12.39 16.20 -11.36
N THR A 229 -13.25 16.79 -10.52
CA THR A 229 -12.89 17.04 -9.12
C THR A 229 -12.61 15.77 -8.34
N LEU A 230 -13.41 14.72 -8.51
CA LEU A 230 -13.18 13.43 -7.83
C LEU A 230 -11.84 12.82 -8.26
N ALA A 231 -11.52 12.85 -9.55
CA ALA A 231 -10.25 12.36 -10.06
C ALA A 231 -9.04 13.15 -9.54
N ILE A 232 -9.14 14.49 -9.54
CA ILE A 232 -8.09 15.35 -8.98
C ILE A 232 -7.93 15.11 -7.49
N LEU A 233 -9.01 14.87 -6.75
CA LEU A 233 -8.95 14.54 -5.33
C LEU A 233 -8.14 13.25 -5.11
N VAL A 234 -8.37 12.21 -5.92
CA VAL A 234 -7.57 10.98 -5.86
C VAL A 234 -6.08 11.27 -6.12
N ILE A 235 -5.76 12.07 -7.15
CA ILE A 235 -4.37 12.46 -7.44
C ILE A 235 -3.76 13.24 -6.27
N VAL A 236 -4.48 14.18 -5.68
CA VAL A 236 -4.01 14.98 -4.52
C VAL A 236 -3.78 14.10 -3.30
N VAL A 237 -4.67 13.16 -3.02
CA VAL A 237 -4.52 12.22 -1.89
C VAL A 237 -3.26 11.38 -2.06
N LEU A 238 -3.03 10.80 -3.24
CA LEU A 238 -1.88 9.94 -3.49
C LEU A 238 -0.57 10.73 -3.57
N ALA A 239 -0.58 11.93 -4.16
CA ALA A 239 0.63 12.70 -4.43
C ALA A 239 1.02 13.63 -3.27
N CYS A 240 0.06 14.25 -2.58
CA CYS A 240 0.31 15.39 -1.69
C CYS A 240 0.15 15.09 -0.20
N ILE A 241 -0.29 13.89 0.21
CA ILE A 241 -0.44 13.58 1.65
C ILE A 241 0.80 12.81 2.12
N PRO A 242 1.67 13.41 2.96
CA PRO A 242 2.80 12.72 3.56
C PRO A 242 2.28 11.80 4.66
N ALA A 243 2.06 10.54 4.32
CA ALA A 243 1.60 9.51 5.24
C ALA A 243 2.37 8.22 4.97
N ALA A 244 2.61 7.46 6.03
CA ALA A 244 3.39 6.24 5.99
C ALA A 244 2.71 5.12 5.18
N ASP A 245 3.49 4.08 4.92
CA ASP A 245 3.03 2.80 4.40
C ASP A 245 2.49 2.91 2.97
N LEU A 246 1.18 2.70 2.77
CA LEU A 246 0.55 2.59 1.46
C LEU A 246 0.73 3.85 0.62
N LEU A 247 0.73 5.02 1.27
CA LEU A 247 0.85 6.31 0.57
C LEU A 247 2.29 6.64 0.16
N ASP A 248 3.29 5.84 0.57
CA ASP A 248 4.68 5.97 0.11
C ASP A 248 4.98 5.18 -1.16
N GLN A 249 4.07 4.30 -1.60
CA GLN A 249 4.29 3.52 -2.82
C GLN A 249 4.46 4.41 -4.06
N LEU A 250 3.67 5.48 -4.18
CA LEU A 250 3.81 6.43 -5.30
C LEU A 250 5.16 7.17 -5.23
N PRO A 251 5.54 7.78 -4.09
CA PRO A 251 6.89 8.33 -3.92
C PRO A 251 8.03 7.39 -4.30
N ASP A 252 7.97 6.13 -3.88
CA ASP A 252 9.02 5.16 -4.15
C ASP A 252 9.08 4.75 -5.63
N VAL A 253 7.93 4.57 -6.31
CA VAL A 253 7.88 4.36 -7.77
C VAL A 253 8.43 5.57 -8.54
N GLN A 254 8.23 6.79 -8.03
CA GLN A 254 8.81 7.99 -8.65
C GLN A 254 10.33 8.07 -8.44
N ARG A 255 10.85 7.52 -7.35
CA ARG A 255 12.31 7.45 -7.11
C ARG A 255 13.01 6.53 -8.09
N GLN A 256 12.36 5.48 -8.56
CA GLN A 256 12.90 4.61 -9.63
C GLN A 256 13.19 5.36 -10.94
N TRP A 257 12.62 6.55 -11.13
CA TRP A 257 12.87 7.37 -12.33
C TRP A 257 14.32 7.79 -12.49
N VAL A 258 15.10 7.77 -11.41
CA VAL A 258 16.53 8.13 -11.43
C VAL A 258 17.46 6.92 -11.33
N ASP A 259 16.92 5.69 -11.26
CA ASP A 259 17.71 4.47 -11.09
C ASP A 259 18.36 4.02 -12.41
N ASN A 260 17.61 4.02 -13.52
CA ASN A 260 18.07 3.51 -14.82
C ASN A 260 17.30 4.10 -16.02
N TRP A 261 17.60 3.59 -17.23
CA TRP A 261 16.96 4.04 -18.48
C TRP A 261 15.44 3.80 -18.53
N ASP A 262 14.97 2.66 -18.02
CA ASP A 262 13.54 2.38 -17.91
C ASP A 262 12.84 3.36 -16.97
N GLY A 263 13.52 3.76 -15.90
CA GLY A 263 13.11 4.86 -15.02
C GLY A 263 12.90 6.18 -15.78
N TYR A 264 13.86 6.61 -16.59
CA TYR A 264 13.74 7.86 -17.37
C TYR A 264 12.58 7.79 -18.39
N ARG A 265 12.38 6.64 -19.02
CA ARG A 265 11.25 6.39 -19.92
C ARG A 265 9.92 6.51 -19.20
N ALA A 266 9.79 5.88 -18.03
CA ALA A 266 8.60 5.99 -17.17
C ALA A 266 8.35 7.43 -16.70
N ALA A 267 9.41 8.18 -16.37
CA ALA A 267 9.31 9.60 -16.00
C ALA A 267 8.79 10.45 -17.16
N GLY A 268 9.32 10.25 -18.37
CA GLY A 268 8.85 10.93 -19.58
C GLY A 268 7.39 10.60 -19.91
N ALA A 269 7.02 9.32 -19.81
CA ALA A 269 5.64 8.88 -19.98
C ALA A 269 4.70 9.47 -18.92
N ALA A 270 5.13 9.55 -17.66
CA ALA A 270 4.36 10.17 -16.57
C ALA A 270 4.16 11.68 -16.79
N ALA A 271 5.21 12.39 -17.24
CA ALA A 271 5.10 13.81 -17.58
C ALA A 271 4.12 14.04 -18.75
N ALA A 272 4.19 13.20 -19.80
CA ALA A 272 3.26 13.24 -20.92
C ALA A 272 1.82 12.92 -20.47
N ALA A 273 1.64 11.91 -19.62
CA ALA A 273 0.34 11.54 -19.06
C ALA A 273 -0.25 12.66 -18.22
N LEU A 274 0.53 13.29 -17.35
CA LEU A 274 0.10 14.41 -16.51
C LEU A 274 -0.35 15.62 -17.36
N ALA A 275 0.42 15.95 -18.41
CA ALA A 275 0.05 16.98 -19.36
C ALA A 275 -1.24 16.63 -20.14
N ALA A 276 -1.39 15.37 -20.56
CA ALA A 276 -2.59 14.87 -21.22
C ALA A 276 -3.81 14.92 -20.30
N THR A 277 -3.67 14.53 -19.02
CA THR A 277 -4.75 14.61 -18.01
C THR A 277 -5.19 16.06 -17.78
N ALA A 278 -4.23 17.00 -17.68
CA ALA A 278 -4.52 18.42 -17.57
C ALA A 278 -5.26 18.95 -18.81
N LEU A 279 -4.82 18.56 -20.02
CA LEU A 279 -5.46 18.93 -21.28
C LEU A 279 -6.88 18.36 -21.41
N VAL A 280 -7.08 17.09 -21.12
CA VAL A 280 -8.41 16.43 -21.13
C VAL A 280 -9.34 17.13 -20.14
N THR A 281 -8.86 17.41 -18.93
CA THR A 281 -9.62 18.12 -17.90
C THR A 281 -10.02 19.53 -18.39
N PHE A 282 -9.09 20.25 -19.02
CA PHE A 282 -9.36 21.56 -19.62
C PHE A 282 -10.42 21.48 -20.73
N VAL A 283 -10.23 20.59 -21.70
CA VAL A 283 -11.13 20.43 -22.85
C VAL A 283 -12.54 20.10 -22.37
N LEU A 284 -12.70 19.05 -21.55
CA LEU A 284 -14.02 18.64 -21.03
C LEU A 284 -14.63 19.72 -20.12
N GLY A 285 -13.80 20.39 -19.31
CA GLY A 285 -14.21 21.51 -18.45
C GLY A 285 -14.75 22.68 -19.26
N ARG A 286 -14.11 23.05 -20.36
CA ARG A 286 -14.57 24.12 -21.26
C ARG A 286 -15.83 23.75 -22.00
N ARG A 287 -15.95 22.51 -22.49
CA ARG A 287 -17.18 22.02 -23.14
C ARG A 287 -18.37 22.05 -22.19
N ARG A 288 -18.19 21.62 -20.92
CA ARG A 288 -19.24 21.70 -19.88
C ARG A 288 -19.60 23.14 -19.52
N THR A 289 -18.59 24.01 -19.42
CA THR A 289 -18.79 25.43 -19.15
C THR A 289 -19.60 26.09 -20.25
N ARG A 290 -19.29 25.80 -21.52
CA ARG A 290 -20.05 26.28 -22.67
C ARG A 290 -21.52 25.88 -22.57
N LEU A 291 -21.81 24.62 -22.27
CA LEU A 291 -23.19 24.16 -22.08
C LEU A 291 -23.89 24.91 -20.92
N ALA A 292 -23.17 25.18 -19.83
CA ALA A 292 -23.71 25.97 -18.71
C ALA A 292 -23.99 27.43 -19.11
N VAL A 293 -23.14 28.06 -19.93
CA VAL A 293 -23.34 29.41 -20.48
C VAL A 293 -24.55 29.43 -21.43
N GLU A 294 -24.61 28.50 -22.39
CA GLU A 294 -25.71 28.40 -23.35
C GLU A 294 -27.06 28.24 -22.64
N THR A 295 -27.16 27.34 -21.65
CA THR A 295 -28.43 27.04 -20.98
C THR A 295 -28.81 28.03 -19.87
N ARG A 296 -27.84 28.60 -19.14
CA ARG A 296 -28.11 29.46 -17.96
C ARG A 296 -27.82 30.96 -18.17
N ALA A 297 -26.99 31.34 -19.13
CA ALA A 297 -26.74 32.76 -19.45
C ALA A 297 -27.56 33.19 -20.67
N PHE A 298 -27.57 32.40 -21.75
CA PHE A 298 -28.26 32.74 -23.00
C PHE A 298 -29.71 32.24 -23.09
N ARG A 299 -30.16 31.44 -22.11
CA ARG A 299 -31.50 30.80 -22.10
C ARG A 299 -31.80 29.97 -23.34
N LEU A 300 -30.78 29.34 -23.93
CA LEU A 300 -31.00 28.41 -25.02
C LEU A 300 -31.70 27.17 -24.48
N SER A 301 -32.83 26.82 -25.09
CA SER A 301 -33.55 25.58 -24.79
C SER A 301 -32.71 24.39 -25.20
N ARG A 302 -32.90 23.28 -24.47
CA ARG A 302 -32.35 21.99 -24.88
C ARG A 302 -33.05 21.50 -26.14
N TRP A 303 -32.39 20.62 -26.87
CA TRP A 303 -32.82 20.18 -28.18
C TRP A 303 -33.87 19.07 -28.03
N PRO A 304 -35.10 19.26 -28.52
CA PRO A 304 -36.09 18.18 -28.52
C PRO A 304 -35.72 17.15 -29.58
N ALA A 305 -36.00 15.88 -29.28
CA ALA A 305 -35.83 14.81 -30.24
C ALA A 305 -36.81 15.00 -31.42
N ARG A 306 -36.35 14.74 -32.65
CA ARG A 306 -37.19 14.84 -33.86
C ARG A 306 -38.00 13.60 -34.19
N CYS A 307 -37.47 12.45 -33.81
CA CYS A 307 -38.06 11.15 -34.06
C CYS A 307 -37.62 10.18 -32.95
N ARG A 308 -38.22 8.97 -32.94
CA ARG A 308 -37.85 7.90 -31.99
C ARG A 308 -36.36 7.56 -32.00
N TRP A 309 -35.73 7.59 -33.18
CA TRP A 309 -34.31 7.25 -33.32
C TRP A 309 -33.40 8.33 -32.73
N ASP A 310 -33.67 9.61 -32.99
CA ASP A 310 -32.92 10.74 -32.40
C ASP A 310 -32.99 10.75 -30.85
N ALA A 311 -34.11 10.27 -30.28
CA ALA A 311 -34.25 10.10 -28.83
C ALA A 311 -33.43 8.93 -28.29
N ALA A 312 -33.38 7.80 -29.01
CA ALA A 312 -32.80 6.54 -28.54
C ALA A 312 -31.31 6.38 -28.87
N ALA A 313 -30.85 6.85 -30.03
CA ALA A 313 -29.52 6.56 -30.56
C ALA A 313 -28.35 6.87 -29.60
N PRO A 314 -28.32 8.01 -28.88
CA PRO A 314 -27.25 8.28 -27.91
C PRO A 314 -27.23 7.29 -26.75
N TRP A 315 -28.34 6.64 -26.43
CA TRP A 315 -28.42 5.68 -25.33
C TRP A 315 -28.12 4.24 -25.77
N LEU A 316 -27.98 3.99 -27.07
CA LEU A 316 -27.59 2.68 -27.60
C LEU A 316 -26.09 2.38 -27.43
N PHE A 317 -25.25 3.39 -27.21
CA PHE A 317 -23.80 3.20 -27.07
C PHE A 317 -23.42 2.22 -25.95
N ALA A 318 -24.02 2.37 -24.76
CA ALA A 318 -23.71 1.52 -23.62
C ALA A 318 -24.09 0.04 -23.83
N PRO A 319 -25.35 -0.31 -24.19
CA PRO A 319 -25.70 -1.71 -24.46
C PRO A 319 -24.96 -2.26 -25.68
N ALA A 320 -24.70 -1.45 -26.73
CA ALA A 320 -23.91 -1.89 -27.88
C ALA A 320 -22.47 -2.23 -27.49
N ALA A 321 -21.82 -1.41 -26.67
CA ALA A 321 -20.47 -1.69 -26.17
C ALA A 321 -20.41 -2.99 -25.36
N LEU A 322 -21.40 -3.24 -24.50
CA LEU A 322 -21.51 -4.49 -23.74
C LEU A 322 -21.68 -5.70 -24.64
N VAL A 323 -22.55 -5.61 -25.66
CA VAL A 323 -22.75 -6.71 -26.62
C VAL A 323 -21.48 -6.94 -27.44
N VAL A 324 -20.79 -5.89 -27.89
CA VAL A 324 -19.52 -6.04 -28.62
C VAL A 324 -18.47 -6.71 -27.75
N ALA A 325 -18.32 -6.28 -26.49
CA ALA A 325 -17.39 -6.91 -25.56
C ALA A 325 -17.73 -8.40 -25.34
N ALA A 326 -19.01 -8.73 -25.12
CA ALA A 326 -19.46 -10.11 -24.98
C ALA A 326 -19.21 -10.95 -26.25
N VAL A 327 -19.46 -10.40 -27.45
CA VAL A 327 -19.18 -11.07 -28.72
C VAL A 327 -17.69 -11.31 -28.90
N ILE A 328 -16.84 -10.34 -28.53
CA ILE A 328 -15.39 -10.50 -28.57
C ILE A 328 -14.97 -11.65 -27.66
N VAL A 329 -15.42 -11.65 -26.40
CA VAL A 329 -15.08 -12.70 -25.42
C VAL A 329 -15.61 -14.08 -25.82
N ILE A 330 -16.85 -14.18 -26.30
CA ILE A 330 -17.42 -15.44 -26.82
C ILE A 330 -16.64 -15.92 -28.05
N GLY A 331 -16.33 -15.02 -28.98
CA GLY A 331 -15.54 -15.35 -30.17
C GLY A 331 -14.17 -15.90 -29.81
N PHE A 332 -13.50 -15.29 -28.82
CA PHE A 332 -12.23 -15.78 -28.28
C PHE A 332 -12.37 -17.16 -27.62
N SER A 333 -13.36 -17.33 -26.74
CA SER A 333 -13.65 -18.61 -26.08
C SER A 333 -13.90 -19.74 -27.09
N LEU A 334 -14.63 -19.47 -28.17
CA LEU A 334 -14.86 -20.45 -29.24
C LEU A 334 -13.62 -20.75 -30.08
N TRP A 335 -12.75 -19.76 -30.29
CA TRP A 335 -11.55 -19.91 -31.12
C TRP A 335 -10.45 -20.70 -30.40
N TYR A 336 -10.22 -20.41 -29.13
CA TYR A 336 -9.13 -21.00 -28.34
C TYR A 336 -9.58 -22.16 -27.44
N GLY A 337 -10.89 -22.49 -27.41
CA GLY A 337 -11.41 -23.58 -26.57
C GLY A 337 -11.45 -23.27 -25.06
N VAL A 338 -11.10 -22.04 -24.66
CA VAL A 338 -11.07 -21.61 -23.26
C VAL A 338 -12.50 -21.45 -22.74
N ARG A 339 -12.84 -22.14 -21.65
CA ARG A 339 -14.13 -21.97 -20.98
C ARG A 339 -14.09 -20.70 -20.12
N TRP A 340 -15.26 -20.07 -20.03
CA TRP A 340 -15.60 -18.92 -19.17
C TRP A 340 -15.19 -17.54 -19.70
N GLY A 341 -16.09 -16.57 -19.52
CA GLY A 341 -15.93 -15.21 -20.04
C GLY A 341 -17.09 -14.28 -19.72
N ILE A 342 -18.26 -14.83 -19.35
CA ILE A 342 -19.44 -14.02 -19.01
C ILE A 342 -20.15 -14.59 -17.76
N HIS A 343 -20.28 -13.75 -16.74
CA HIS A 343 -21.20 -13.95 -15.63
C HIS A 343 -22.62 -13.51 -16.05
N TRP A 344 -23.40 -14.46 -16.56
CA TRP A 344 -24.72 -14.21 -17.14
C TRP A 344 -25.71 -13.44 -16.23
N PRO A 345 -25.80 -13.68 -14.91
CA PRO A 345 -26.68 -12.91 -14.03
C PRO A 345 -26.38 -11.42 -14.04
N THR A 346 -25.10 -11.05 -13.91
CA THR A 346 -24.66 -9.65 -13.97
C THR A 346 -24.83 -9.09 -15.38
N PHE A 347 -24.27 -9.77 -16.38
CA PHE A 347 -24.31 -9.30 -17.77
C PHE A 347 -25.74 -9.08 -18.27
N GLY A 348 -26.62 -10.06 -18.08
CA GLY A 348 -28.03 -9.97 -18.48
C GLY A 348 -28.75 -8.81 -17.81
N THR A 349 -28.55 -8.63 -16.51
CA THR A 349 -29.20 -7.54 -15.75
C THR A 349 -28.72 -6.16 -16.20
N ILE A 350 -27.40 -5.97 -16.36
CA ILE A 350 -26.81 -4.71 -16.81
C ILE A 350 -27.18 -4.40 -18.26
N LEU A 351 -27.24 -5.42 -19.13
CA LEU A 351 -27.69 -5.28 -20.51
C LEU A 351 -29.17 -4.89 -20.59
N ILE A 352 -30.05 -5.52 -19.79
CA ILE A 352 -31.48 -5.17 -19.73
C ILE A 352 -31.65 -3.73 -19.23
N LEU A 353 -30.97 -3.35 -18.15
CA LEU A 353 -31.06 -2.02 -17.58
C LEU A 353 -30.61 -0.95 -18.57
N SER A 354 -29.43 -1.14 -19.17
CA SER A 354 -28.87 -0.20 -20.15
C SER A 354 -29.69 -0.16 -21.44
N GLY A 355 -30.28 -1.29 -21.86
CA GLY A 355 -31.18 -1.41 -23.01
C GLY A 355 -32.58 -0.84 -22.79
N LEU A 356 -33.07 -0.78 -21.55
CA LEU A 356 -34.38 -0.19 -21.22
C LEU A 356 -34.38 1.33 -21.48
N VAL A 357 -33.26 2.02 -21.24
CA VAL A 357 -33.15 3.47 -21.43
C VAL A 357 -33.45 3.93 -22.87
N PRO A 358 -32.82 3.38 -23.93
CA PRO A 358 -33.15 3.74 -25.31
C PRO A 358 -34.58 3.34 -25.70
N VAL A 359 -35.12 2.24 -25.18
CA VAL A 359 -36.53 1.84 -25.40
C VAL A 359 -37.50 2.87 -24.82
N LEU A 360 -37.31 3.26 -23.55
CA LEU A 360 -38.13 4.29 -22.91
C LEU A 360 -37.97 5.66 -23.59
N ALA A 361 -36.78 5.98 -24.07
CA ALA A 361 -36.52 7.19 -24.86
C ALA A 361 -37.32 7.19 -26.17
N ALA A 362 -37.32 6.07 -26.90
CA ALA A 362 -38.06 5.89 -28.15
C ALA A 362 -39.58 5.96 -27.92
N CYS A 363 -40.10 5.31 -26.88
CA CYS A 363 -41.53 5.31 -26.55
C CYS A 363 -42.01 6.68 -26.05
N GLY A 364 -41.23 7.34 -25.20
CA GLY A 364 -41.58 8.64 -24.59
C GLY A 364 -41.38 9.85 -25.49
N TRP A 365 -40.81 9.71 -26.69
CA TRP A 365 -40.38 10.84 -27.50
C TRP A 365 -41.54 11.79 -27.90
N LYS A 366 -42.70 11.23 -28.28
CA LYS A 366 -43.89 12.02 -28.67
C LYS A 366 -44.39 12.87 -27.51
N TRP A 367 -44.42 12.30 -26.30
CA TRP A 367 -44.85 13.01 -25.09
C TRP A 367 -43.91 14.17 -24.76
N VAL A 368 -42.59 13.95 -24.82
CA VAL A 368 -41.58 14.98 -24.59
C VAL A 368 -41.74 16.13 -25.59
N LYS A 369 -41.92 15.82 -26.88
CA LYS A 369 -42.16 16.81 -27.94
C LYS A 369 -43.42 17.64 -27.69
N GLN A 370 -44.49 17.03 -27.21
CA GLN A 370 -45.76 17.71 -26.92
C GLN A 370 -45.69 18.59 -25.67
N HIS A 371 -44.76 18.31 -24.75
CA HIS A 371 -44.63 19.01 -23.48
C HIS A 371 -43.22 19.60 -23.34
N PRO A 372 -42.80 20.61 -24.13
CA PRO A 372 -41.44 21.13 -24.11
C PRO A 372 -41.04 21.66 -22.73
N ALA A 373 -39.76 21.51 -22.37
CA ALA A 373 -39.27 22.00 -21.08
C ALA A 373 -39.22 23.52 -21.03
N ARG A 374 -39.58 24.13 -19.89
CA ARG A 374 -39.39 25.57 -19.69
C ARG A 374 -37.88 25.90 -19.63
N PRO A 375 -37.42 26.97 -20.29
CA PRO A 375 -36.04 27.40 -20.19
C PRO A 375 -35.68 27.73 -18.73
N LEU A 376 -34.44 27.43 -18.35
CA LEU A 376 -33.93 27.75 -17.01
C LEU A 376 -33.83 29.27 -16.82
N GLY A 377 -33.91 29.72 -15.56
CA GLY A 377 -33.70 31.13 -15.20
C GLY A 377 -32.29 31.61 -15.55
N VAL A 378 -32.11 32.94 -15.72
CA VAL A 378 -30.77 33.51 -15.94
C VAL A 378 -29.94 33.41 -14.66
N GLU A 379 -28.82 32.70 -14.73
CA GLU A 379 -27.84 32.56 -13.64
C GLU A 379 -26.42 32.83 -14.17
N ARG A 380 -26.14 34.06 -14.62
CA ARG A 380 -24.82 34.43 -15.21
C ARG A 380 -23.66 34.21 -14.24
N ASP A 381 -23.83 34.55 -12.97
CA ASP A 381 -22.81 34.33 -11.93
C ASP A 381 -22.40 32.86 -11.83
N ARG A 382 -23.36 31.95 -11.99
CA ARG A 382 -23.09 30.51 -11.93
C ARG A 382 -22.34 30.03 -13.16
N ALA A 383 -22.69 30.52 -14.34
CA ALA A 383 -21.95 30.22 -15.57
C ALA A 383 -20.52 30.75 -15.51
N ARG A 384 -20.33 31.98 -14.99
CA ARG A 384 -19.01 32.58 -14.74
C ARG A 384 -18.16 31.74 -13.79
N MET A 385 -18.71 31.33 -12.65
CA MET A 385 -17.98 30.52 -11.67
C MET A 385 -17.68 29.11 -12.19
N SER A 386 -18.58 28.52 -12.98
CA SER A 386 -18.33 27.25 -13.67
C SER A 386 -17.14 27.33 -14.61
N TRP A 387 -16.95 28.46 -15.30
CA TRP A 387 -15.79 28.70 -16.14
C TRP A 387 -14.52 28.74 -15.31
N ILE A 388 -14.45 29.63 -14.31
CA ILE A 388 -13.28 29.80 -13.45
C ILE A 388 -12.85 28.46 -12.85
N VAL A 389 -13.78 27.73 -12.23
CA VAL A 389 -13.48 26.45 -11.59
C VAL A 389 -13.01 25.40 -12.59
N GLY A 390 -13.59 25.35 -13.80
CA GLY A 390 -13.16 24.39 -14.82
C GLY A 390 -11.70 24.54 -15.23
N ASP A 391 -11.25 25.78 -15.45
CA ASP A 391 -9.85 26.06 -15.84
C ASP A 391 -8.89 25.88 -14.65
N THR A 392 -9.32 26.28 -13.46
CA THR A 392 -8.54 26.07 -12.23
C THR A 392 -8.32 24.60 -11.94
N LEU A 393 -9.32 23.73 -12.15
CA LEU A 393 -9.17 22.28 -11.97
C LEU A 393 -8.14 21.68 -12.94
N ALA A 394 -8.08 22.15 -14.19
CA ALA A 394 -7.08 21.67 -15.14
C ALA A 394 -5.64 22.02 -14.72
N VAL A 395 -5.43 23.22 -14.19
CA VAL A 395 -4.13 23.65 -13.64
C VAL A 395 -3.78 22.88 -12.37
N LEU A 396 -4.76 22.60 -11.50
CA LEU A 396 -4.55 21.85 -10.26
C LEU A 396 -4.00 20.44 -10.48
N VAL A 397 -4.26 19.81 -11.64
CA VAL A 397 -3.63 18.53 -12.03
C VAL A 397 -2.11 18.68 -12.03
N LEU A 398 -1.59 19.73 -12.65
CA LEU A 398 -0.14 19.99 -12.73
C LEU A 398 0.43 20.37 -11.36
N VAL A 399 -0.31 21.16 -10.59
CA VAL A 399 0.10 21.53 -9.22
C VAL A 399 0.27 20.29 -8.34
N ALA A 400 -0.73 19.40 -8.34
CA ALA A 400 -0.67 18.17 -7.56
C ALA A 400 0.47 17.25 -8.01
N GLY A 401 0.68 17.11 -9.32
CA GLY A 401 1.81 16.33 -9.86
C GLY A 401 3.17 16.91 -9.49
N GLY A 402 3.33 18.24 -9.54
CA GLY A 402 4.57 18.92 -9.13
C GLY A 402 4.87 18.75 -7.64
N ILE A 403 3.87 18.90 -6.78
CA ILE A 403 4.00 18.64 -5.33
C ILE A 403 4.37 17.18 -5.07
N GLY A 404 3.74 16.25 -5.78
CA GLY A 404 4.06 14.82 -5.69
C GLY A 404 5.52 14.51 -5.98
N ILE A 405 6.09 15.10 -7.03
CA ILE A 405 7.53 14.93 -7.33
C ILE A 405 8.40 15.48 -6.20
N VAL A 406 8.07 16.65 -5.64
CA VAL A 406 8.82 17.22 -4.52
C VAL A 406 8.75 16.32 -3.29
N ARG A 407 7.57 15.78 -2.97
CA ARG A 407 7.40 14.79 -1.89
C ARG A 407 8.33 13.59 -2.08
N SER A 408 8.39 13.06 -3.29
CA SER A 408 9.20 11.88 -3.63
C SER A 408 10.70 12.11 -3.48
N PHE A 409 11.19 13.31 -3.74
CA PHE A 409 12.63 13.60 -3.72
C PHE A 409 13.09 14.44 -2.53
N MET A 410 12.19 14.88 -1.63
CA MET A 410 12.55 15.69 -0.46
C MET A 410 13.57 14.99 0.45
N VAL A 411 13.29 13.76 0.88
CA VAL A 411 14.19 12.98 1.77
C VAL A 411 15.52 12.64 1.08
N PRO A 412 15.53 12.12 -0.17
CA PRO A 412 16.78 11.92 -0.90
C PRO A 412 17.63 13.19 -0.96
N VAL A 413 17.05 14.35 -1.29
CA VAL A 413 17.75 15.64 -1.33
C VAL A 413 18.30 16.04 0.04
N ALA A 414 17.55 15.81 1.12
CA ALA A 414 17.99 16.10 2.48
C ALA A 414 19.12 15.19 2.98
N LEU A 415 19.25 13.98 2.41
CA LEU A 415 20.29 13.00 2.72
C LEU A 415 21.52 13.10 1.82
N LEU A 416 21.47 13.88 0.74
CA LEU A 416 22.60 14.03 -0.18
C LEU A 416 23.84 14.56 0.56
N ARG A 417 24.86 13.71 0.64
CA ARG A 417 26.23 14.13 0.93
C ARG A 417 26.89 14.51 -0.40
N PRO A 418 27.65 15.61 -0.48
CA PRO A 418 28.44 15.89 -1.68
C PRO A 418 29.49 14.78 -1.83
N THR A 419 29.23 13.79 -2.68
CA THR A 419 30.13 12.68 -2.97
C THR A 419 30.66 12.78 -4.40
N GLU A 420 31.92 12.40 -4.61
CA GLU A 420 32.54 12.32 -5.93
C GLU A 420 32.26 10.95 -6.58
N GLY A 421 32.10 10.90 -7.91
CA GLY A 421 31.98 9.63 -8.67
C GLY A 421 30.59 9.38 -9.30
N ALA A 422 30.27 8.11 -9.64
CA ALA A 422 29.05 7.70 -10.34
C ALA A 422 27.74 8.08 -9.62
N TRP A 423 27.80 8.20 -8.28
CA TRP A 423 26.72 8.72 -7.44
C TRP A 423 26.38 10.18 -7.75
N ALA A 424 27.30 10.97 -8.31
CA ALA A 424 27.03 12.36 -8.70
C ALA A 424 25.96 12.48 -9.81
N TRP A 425 25.83 11.46 -10.68
CA TRP A 425 24.83 11.49 -11.78
C TRP A 425 23.40 11.28 -11.26
N SER A 426 23.17 10.26 -10.44
CA SER A 426 21.86 10.01 -9.81
C SER A 426 21.47 11.12 -8.82
N SER A 427 22.43 11.68 -8.08
CA SER A 427 22.22 12.85 -7.22
C SER A 427 21.85 14.11 -8.01
N THR A 428 22.46 14.34 -9.18
CA THR A 428 22.11 15.47 -10.06
C THR A 428 20.66 15.34 -10.57
N TRP A 429 20.25 14.15 -11.02
CA TRP A 429 18.89 13.91 -11.48
C TRP A 429 17.86 13.98 -10.34
N THR A 430 18.23 13.59 -9.12
CA THR A 430 17.41 13.75 -7.91
C THR A 430 17.11 15.22 -7.64
N VAL A 431 18.14 16.08 -7.62
CA VAL A 431 17.97 17.53 -7.44
C VAL A 431 17.19 18.14 -8.62
N PHE A 432 17.47 17.71 -9.84
CA PHE A 432 16.75 18.18 -11.03
C PHE A 432 15.26 17.87 -10.95
N ALA A 433 14.87 16.64 -10.62
CA ALA A 433 13.48 16.23 -10.47
C ALA A 433 12.78 17.07 -9.38
N PHE A 434 13.42 17.23 -8.22
CA PHE A 434 12.93 18.07 -7.12
C PHE A 434 12.67 19.52 -7.58
N VAL A 435 13.64 20.16 -8.24
CA VAL A 435 13.51 21.55 -8.71
C VAL A 435 12.42 21.68 -9.78
N VAL A 436 12.35 20.74 -10.73
CA VAL A 436 11.31 20.72 -11.76
C VAL A 436 9.92 20.57 -11.14
N GLY A 437 9.76 19.67 -10.16
CA GLY A 437 8.50 19.51 -9.41
C GLY A 437 8.04 20.81 -8.75
N ALA A 438 8.94 21.47 -8.03
CA ALA A 438 8.67 22.76 -7.39
C ALA A 438 8.30 23.86 -8.42
N CYS A 439 9.06 23.95 -9.51
CA CYS A 439 8.77 24.89 -10.60
C CYS A 439 7.39 24.64 -11.22
N VAL A 440 7.04 23.38 -11.50
CA VAL A 440 5.72 23.02 -12.08
C VAL A 440 4.59 23.39 -11.10
N ALA A 441 4.75 23.11 -9.81
CA ALA A 441 3.75 23.44 -8.79
C ALA A 441 3.49 24.95 -8.67
N ILE A 442 4.54 25.77 -8.73
CA ILE A 442 4.46 27.23 -8.51
C ILE A 442 4.15 27.99 -9.80
N LEU A 443 4.76 27.63 -10.93
CA LEU A 443 4.63 28.40 -12.18
C LEU A 443 3.37 28.05 -12.96
N SER A 444 2.82 26.84 -12.81
CA SER A 444 1.64 26.43 -13.57
C SER A 444 0.41 27.32 -13.32
N PRO A 445 0.05 27.74 -12.08
CA PRO A 445 -1.03 28.69 -11.87
C PRO A 445 -0.76 30.09 -12.43
N LEU A 446 0.48 30.59 -12.28
CA LEU A 446 0.86 31.94 -12.71
C LEU A 446 0.83 32.09 -14.23
N LEU A 447 1.36 31.10 -14.95
CA LEU A 447 1.56 31.18 -16.39
C LEU A 447 0.36 30.63 -17.17
N LEU A 448 -0.15 29.44 -16.79
CA LEU A 448 -1.16 28.75 -17.58
C LEU A 448 -2.56 29.33 -17.38
N LEU A 449 -2.94 29.72 -16.17
CA LEU A 449 -4.32 30.16 -15.94
C LEU A 449 -4.70 31.44 -16.73
N PRO A 450 -3.88 32.50 -16.77
CA PRO A 450 -4.14 33.66 -17.62
C PRO A 450 -4.06 33.31 -19.12
N TRP A 451 -3.14 32.43 -19.51
CA TRP A 451 -3.01 31.98 -20.90
C TRP A 451 -4.24 31.19 -21.37
N LEU A 452 -4.70 30.20 -20.60
CA LEU A 452 -5.91 29.43 -20.86
C LEU A 452 -7.18 30.31 -20.91
N ALA A 453 -7.22 31.37 -20.10
CA ALA A 453 -8.31 32.34 -20.16
C ALA A 453 -8.38 33.09 -21.49
N SER A 454 -7.22 33.39 -22.08
CA SER A 454 -7.09 34.03 -23.39
C SER A 454 -7.32 33.06 -24.56
N TRP A 455 -6.98 31.78 -24.36
CA TRP A 455 -7.09 30.75 -25.39
C TRP A 455 -8.55 30.31 -25.60
N LYS A 456 -9.15 30.77 -26.71
CA LYS A 456 -10.56 30.52 -27.06
C LYS A 456 -10.68 30.02 -28.51
N PRO A 457 -10.19 28.81 -28.83
CA PRO A 457 -10.44 28.23 -30.15
C PRO A 457 -11.95 28.02 -30.34
N HIS A 458 -12.44 28.14 -31.58
CA HIS A 458 -13.87 28.18 -31.93
C HIS A 458 -14.72 27.10 -31.24
N ILE A 459 -14.21 25.86 -31.16
CA ILE A 459 -14.95 24.72 -30.56
C ILE A 459 -15.06 24.81 -29.03
N LEU A 460 -14.10 25.46 -28.37
CA LEU A 460 -13.98 25.54 -26.90
C LEU A 460 -14.43 26.89 -26.32
N ASP A 461 -14.72 27.90 -27.15
CA ASP A 461 -15.17 29.21 -26.68
C ASP A 461 -16.54 29.10 -25.96
N PRO A 462 -16.62 29.39 -24.65
CA PRO A 462 -17.87 29.39 -23.92
C PRO A 462 -18.89 30.42 -24.43
N ASN A 463 -18.44 31.47 -25.10
CA ASN A 463 -19.28 32.57 -25.61
C ASN A 463 -19.60 32.46 -27.10
N LEU A 464 -19.25 31.38 -27.80
CA LEU A 464 -19.45 31.27 -29.25
C LEU A 464 -20.87 31.64 -29.72
N ARG A 465 -21.88 31.23 -28.95
CA ARG A 465 -23.31 31.47 -29.24
C ARG A 465 -23.80 32.88 -28.87
N ALA A 466 -22.94 33.76 -28.37
CA ALA A 466 -23.27 35.18 -28.20
C ALA A 466 -23.38 35.89 -29.54
N THR A 467 -22.53 35.53 -30.51
CA THR A 467 -22.45 36.15 -31.85
C THR A 467 -23.09 35.28 -32.93
N GLU A 468 -23.01 33.96 -32.83
CA GLU A 468 -23.60 33.06 -33.83
C GLU A 468 -25.08 32.72 -33.54
N PRO A 469 -25.95 32.71 -34.58
CA PRO A 469 -27.32 32.23 -34.44
C PRO A 469 -27.34 30.75 -34.02
N PRO A 470 -28.37 30.32 -33.26
CA PRO A 470 -28.52 28.91 -32.93
C PRO A 470 -28.78 28.11 -34.22
N PRO A 471 -28.33 26.86 -34.33
CA PRO A 471 -28.54 26.07 -35.54
C PRO A 471 -30.04 25.86 -35.76
N GLY A 472 -30.49 25.91 -37.02
CA GLY A 472 -31.91 25.81 -37.34
C GLY A 472 -32.54 24.49 -36.88
N PRO A 473 -33.83 24.47 -36.51
CA PRO A 473 -34.53 23.29 -36.02
C PRO A 473 -34.69 22.18 -37.07
N ASN A 474 -34.19 22.34 -38.31
CA ASN A 474 -34.30 21.42 -39.45
C ASN A 474 -33.01 20.66 -39.85
N LEU A 475 -31.83 20.89 -39.24
CA LEU A 475 -30.58 20.11 -39.49
C LEU A 475 -30.69 18.61 -39.20
N ASP A 476 -30.39 17.71 -40.12
CA ASP A 476 -30.54 16.24 -39.96
C ASP A 476 -30.00 15.73 -38.59
N PRO A 477 -30.65 14.77 -37.91
CA PRO A 477 -30.09 14.14 -36.71
C PRO A 477 -28.63 13.69 -36.84
N PHE A 478 -28.22 13.19 -38.01
CA PHE A 478 -26.81 12.88 -38.28
C PHE A 478 -25.95 14.14 -38.32
N ASP A 479 -26.42 15.23 -38.92
CA ASP A 479 -25.73 16.53 -38.94
C ASP A 479 -25.44 17.08 -37.54
N ARG A 480 -26.24 16.69 -36.53
CA ARG A 480 -26.02 17.06 -35.11
C ARG A 480 -24.83 16.34 -34.47
N LEU A 481 -24.63 15.05 -34.78
CA LEU A 481 -23.42 14.30 -34.43
C LEU A 481 -22.20 14.74 -35.26
N ILE A 482 -22.44 15.23 -36.47
CA ILE A 482 -21.43 15.69 -37.43
C ILE A 482 -20.99 17.14 -37.16
N THR A 483 -21.62 17.85 -36.22
CA THR A 483 -21.08 19.15 -35.75
C THR A 483 -19.63 18.95 -35.28
N PRO A 484 -18.70 19.90 -35.56
CA PRO A 484 -17.30 19.76 -35.13
C PRO A 484 -17.15 19.45 -33.63
N ALA A 485 -18.06 20.01 -32.84
CA ALA A 485 -18.30 19.70 -31.44
C ALA A 485 -18.62 18.21 -31.20
N GLY A 486 -19.73 17.71 -31.75
CA GLY A 486 -20.17 16.32 -31.59
C GLY A 486 -19.13 15.28 -32.03
N ARG A 487 -18.36 15.60 -33.08
CA ARG A 487 -17.24 14.75 -33.54
C ARG A 487 -16.14 14.66 -32.49
N LEU A 488 -15.76 15.78 -31.85
CA LEU A 488 -14.77 15.76 -30.78
C LEU A 488 -15.21 14.84 -29.64
N GLU A 489 -16.47 14.95 -29.19
CA GLU A 489 -16.99 14.07 -28.15
C GLU A 489 -17.01 12.59 -28.58
N ALA A 490 -17.42 12.28 -29.81
CA ALA A 490 -17.41 10.92 -30.31
C ALA A 490 -15.99 10.33 -30.42
N TRP A 491 -15.02 11.12 -30.91
CA TRP A 491 -13.63 10.71 -30.95
C TRP A 491 -13.03 10.53 -29.55
N SER A 492 -13.32 11.45 -28.62
CA SER A 492 -12.91 11.31 -27.22
C SER A 492 -13.45 10.03 -26.59
N LEU A 493 -14.72 9.70 -26.85
CA LEU A 493 -15.34 8.45 -26.40
C LEU A 493 -14.62 7.24 -27.01
N PHE A 494 -14.36 7.26 -28.33
CA PHE A 494 -13.66 6.18 -29.03
C PHE A 494 -12.24 5.97 -28.51
N PHE A 495 -11.41 7.00 -28.44
CA PHE A 495 -10.03 6.88 -27.97
C PHE A 495 -9.95 6.49 -26.50
N GLY A 496 -10.84 7.02 -25.65
CA GLY A 496 -10.93 6.60 -24.25
C GLY A 496 -11.29 5.12 -24.12
N ALA A 497 -12.29 4.65 -24.87
CA ALA A 497 -12.69 3.24 -24.87
C ALA A 497 -11.63 2.33 -25.48
N ALA A 498 -10.94 2.76 -26.55
CA ALA A 498 -9.87 2.00 -27.19
C ALA A 498 -8.66 1.84 -26.26
N PHE A 499 -8.29 2.89 -25.52
CA PHE A 499 -7.25 2.79 -24.49
C PHE A 499 -7.65 1.77 -23.40
N LEU A 500 -8.88 1.85 -22.87
CA LEU A 500 -9.35 0.91 -21.85
C LEU A 500 -9.34 -0.53 -22.37
N LEU A 501 -9.81 -0.76 -23.61
CA LEU A 501 -9.78 -2.09 -24.23
C LEU A 501 -8.35 -2.61 -24.41
N GLY A 502 -7.43 -1.77 -24.90
CA GLY A 502 -6.02 -2.14 -25.03
C GLY A 502 -5.38 -2.47 -23.68
N ALA A 503 -5.67 -1.67 -22.65
CA ALA A 503 -5.20 -1.90 -21.28
C ALA A 503 -5.74 -3.21 -20.67
N MET A 504 -6.94 -3.67 -21.06
CA MET A 504 -7.46 -4.99 -20.64
C MET A 504 -6.76 -6.14 -21.37
N LEU A 505 -6.52 -5.97 -22.68
CA LEU A 505 -5.98 -7.03 -23.53
C LEU A 505 -4.48 -7.27 -23.28
N VAL A 506 -3.71 -6.21 -23.05
CA VAL A 506 -2.25 -6.28 -22.91
C VAL A 506 -1.77 -5.47 -21.69
N PRO A 507 -2.25 -5.82 -20.48
CA PRO A 507 -2.02 -5.00 -19.28
C PRO A 507 -0.54 -4.87 -18.92
N THR A 508 0.23 -5.96 -19.01
CA THR A 508 1.67 -5.98 -18.69
C THR A 508 2.49 -5.18 -19.68
N MET A 509 2.19 -5.25 -20.99
CA MET A 509 2.88 -4.44 -21.99
C MET A 509 2.56 -2.95 -21.82
N ALA A 510 1.31 -2.60 -21.50
CA ALA A 510 0.93 -1.22 -21.22
C ALA A 510 1.62 -0.69 -19.96
N ALA A 511 1.67 -1.51 -18.91
CA ALA A 511 2.37 -1.23 -17.65
C ALA A 511 3.88 -1.02 -17.88
N TRP A 512 4.53 -1.95 -18.57
CA TRP A 512 5.94 -1.86 -18.91
C TRP A 512 6.25 -0.62 -19.76
N LEU A 513 5.45 -0.32 -20.79
CA LEU A 513 5.71 0.78 -21.74
C LEU A 513 5.50 2.18 -21.14
N LEU A 514 4.55 2.33 -20.22
CA LEU A 514 4.16 3.62 -19.66
C LEU A 514 4.69 3.84 -18.24
N GLY A 515 4.90 2.78 -17.46
CA GLY A 515 5.21 2.84 -16.03
C GLY A 515 4.01 3.19 -15.16
N GLY A 516 4.05 2.82 -13.87
CA GLY A 516 2.90 2.84 -12.95
C GLY A 516 2.17 4.18 -12.83
N VAL A 517 2.90 5.30 -12.78
CA VAL A 517 2.29 6.64 -12.67
C VAL A 517 1.50 6.99 -13.93
N ALA A 518 2.07 6.72 -15.12
CA ALA A 518 1.44 7.08 -16.38
C ALA A 518 0.21 6.21 -16.68
N VAL A 519 0.29 4.88 -16.47
CA VAL A 519 -0.91 4.02 -16.64
C VAL A 519 -2.04 4.44 -15.71
N THR A 520 -1.74 4.79 -14.45
CA THR A 520 -2.75 5.27 -13.50
C THR A 520 -3.43 6.55 -14.00
N LEU A 521 -2.65 7.54 -14.41
CA LEU A 521 -3.15 8.81 -14.93
C LEU A 521 -3.97 8.61 -16.21
N PHE A 522 -3.51 7.77 -17.14
CA PHE A 522 -4.23 7.49 -18.36
C PHE A 522 -5.51 6.69 -18.12
N ALA A 523 -5.52 5.69 -17.23
CA ALA A 523 -6.72 4.92 -16.90
C ALA A 523 -7.81 5.82 -16.29
N ILE A 524 -7.45 6.64 -15.29
CA ILE A 524 -8.36 7.62 -14.69
C ILE A 524 -8.86 8.60 -15.76
N SER A 525 -7.95 9.13 -16.59
CA SER A 525 -8.31 10.08 -17.66
C SER A 525 -9.21 9.46 -18.73
N ALA A 526 -9.00 8.20 -19.08
CA ALA A 526 -9.79 7.48 -20.06
C ALA A 526 -11.23 7.30 -19.56
N TRP A 527 -11.43 6.90 -18.30
CA TRP A 527 -12.77 6.83 -17.69
C TRP A 527 -13.46 8.18 -17.62
N ILE A 528 -12.75 9.24 -17.20
CA ILE A 528 -13.29 10.61 -17.19
C ILE A 528 -13.68 11.03 -18.60
N THR A 529 -12.89 10.66 -19.60
CA THR A 529 -13.14 10.99 -21.01
C THR A 529 -14.36 10.25 -21.52
N VAL A 530 -14.50 8.94 -21.27
CA VAL A 530 -15.64 8.13 -21.67
C VAL A 530 -16.94 8.67 -21.05
N PHE A 531 -17.00 8.77 -19.72
CA PHE A 531 -18.19 9.28 -19.04
C PHE A 531 -18.45 10.77 -19.33
N GLY A 532 -17.39 11.56 -19.44
CA GLY A 532 -17.44 12.98 -19.71
C GLY A 532 -17.96 13.31 -21.11
N ALA A 533 -17.41 12.66 -22.14
CA ALA A 533 -17.82 12.80 -23.52
C ALA A 533 -19.24 12.27 -23.74
N PHE A 534 -19.57 11.10 -23.19
CA PHE A 534 -20.93 10.56 -23.25
C PHE A 534 -21.95 11.51 -22.60
N THR A 535 -21.61 12.07 -21.43
CA THR A 535 -22.44 13.09 -20.77
C THR A 535 -22.64 14.32 -21.65
N LEU A 536 -21.60 14.79 -22.35
CA LEU A 536 -21.68 15.94 -23.25
C LEU A 536 -22.47 15.64 -24.53
N LEU A 537 -22.52 14.40 -24.99
CA LEU A 537 -23.41 13.98 -26.09
C LEU A 537 -24.88 14.03 -25.67
N VAL A 538 -25.20 13.60 -24.45
CA VAL A 538 -26.59 13.47 -23.98
C VAL A 538 -27.18 14.78 -23.43
N GLN A 539 -26.42 15.56 -22.66
CA GLN A 539 -26.94 16.73 -21.93
C GLN A 539 -27.51 17.89 -22.77
N PRO A 540 -27.06 18.16 -24.01
CA PRO A 540 -27.68 19.18 -24.86
C PRO A 540 -29.13 18.85 -25.24
N ARG A 541 -29.53 17.57 -25.19
CA ARG A 541 -30.87 17.10 -25.56
C ARG A 541 -31.87 17.25 -24.40
N GLU A 542 -33.15 17.34 -24.72
CA GLU A 542 -34.21 17.29 -23.71
C GLU A 542 -34.18 15.95 -22.95
N LEU A 543 -34.57 15.99 -21.67
CA LEU A 543 -34.65 14.80 -20.84
C LEU A 543 -35.76 13.88 -21.34
N ILE A 544 -35.48 12.57 -21.38
CA ILE A 544 -36.48 11.56 -21.71
C ILE A 544 -37.62 11.56 -20.68
N ALA A 545 -38.79 11.07 -21.07
CA ALA A 545 -40.02 11.18 -20.27
C ALA A 545 -39.86 10.65 -18.82
N PRO A 546 -39.27 9.46 -18.58
CA PRO A 546 -39.10 8.95 -17.21
C PRO A 546 -38.28 9.86 -16.30
N PHE A 547 -37.19 10.43 -16.80
CA PHE A 547 -36.34 11.33 -16.01
C PHE A 547 -37.06 12.62 -15.63
N ARG A 548 -38.00 13.08 -16.48
CA ARG A 548 -38.85 14.24 -16.19
C ARG A 548 -39.92 13.92 -15.16
N TRP A 549 -40.51 12.73 -15.22
CA TRP A 549 -41.48 12.27 -14.21
C TRP A 549 -40.84 12.17 -12.83
N LEU A 550 -39.58 11.72 -12.76
CA LEU A 550 -38.75 11.71 -11.56
C LEU A 550 -38.19 13.09 -11.16
N ARG A 551 -38.58 14.16 -11.87
CA ARG A 551 -38.18 15.56 -11.60
C ARG A 551 -36.66 15.79 -11.61
N LEU A 552 -35.91 14.99 -12.38
CA LEU A 552 -34.47 15.17 -12.53
C LEU A 552 -34.15 16.44 -13.34
N LYS A 553 -33.09 17.15 -12.96
CA LYS A 553 -32.62 18.38 -13.65
C LYS A 553 -31.62 18.10 -14.78
N ALA A 554 -31.02 16.91 -14.77
CA ALA A 554 -30.02 16.45 -15.73
C ALA A 554 -30.14 14.94 -15.92
N ALA A 555 -29.59 14.44 -17.03
CA ALA A 555 -29.53 13.00 -17.30
C ALA A 555 -28.61 12.33 -16.26
N PRO A 556 -29.06 11.27 -15.56
CA PRO A 556 -28.33 10.67 -14.44
C PRO A 556 -27.28 9.67 -14.93
N VAL A 557 -26.39 10.07 -15.85
CA VAL A 557 -25.40 9.20 -16.51
C VAL A 557 -24.53 8.44 -15.51
N LEU A 558 -23.93 9.13 -14.53
CA LEU A 558 -23.07 8.48 -13.53
C LEU A 558 -23.86 7.54 -12.61
N THR A 559 -25.11 7.88 -12.31
CA THR A 559 -25.98 6.99 -11.54
C THR A 559 -26.27 5.71 -12.31
N LEU A 560 -26.56 5.82 -13.61
CA LEU A 560 -26.84 4.67 -14.48
C LEU A 560 -25.59 3.85 -14.82
N GLY A 561 -24.41 4.49 -14.91
CA GLY A 561 -23.17 3.84 -15.31
C GLY A 561 -22.30 3.34 -14.15
N ILE A 562 -22.53 3.79 -12.91
CA ILE A 562 -21.70 3.43 -11.75
C ILE A 562 -22.58 2.99 -10.56
N LEU A 563 -23.40 3.90 -10.01
CA LEU A 563 -24.12 3.62 -8.76
C LEU A 563 -25.15 2.51 -8.86
N LEU A 564 -25.91 2.47 -9.96
CA LEU A 564 -26.95 1.48 -10.17
C LEU A 564 -26.37 0.10 -10.49
N PRO A 565 -25.36 -0.06 -11.39
CA PRO A 565 -24.62 -1.31 -11.52
C PRO A 565 -24.03 -1.80 -10.21
N PHE A 566 -23.41 -0.92 -9.41
CA PHE A 566 -22.89 -1.28 -8.10
C PHE A 566 -23.98 -1.81 -7.15
N ALA A 567 -25.09 -1.08 -6.99
CA ALA A 567 -26.20 -1.50 -6.13
C ALA A 567 -26.86 -2.80 -6.61
N ILE A 568 -26.98 -3.00 -7.92
CA ILE A 568 -27.50 -4.23 -8.51
C ILE A 568 -26.55 -5.39 -8.26
N ASN A 569 -25.24 -5.18 -8.43
CA ASN A 569 -24.26 -6.23 -8.20
C ASN A 569 -24.21 -6.67 -6.74
N ILE A 570 -24.42 -5.77 -5.76
CA ILE A 570 -24.60 -6.14 -4.35
C ILE A 570 -25.78 -7.11 -4.18
N VAL A 571 -26.89 -6.86 -4.88
CA VAL A 571 -28.06 -7.74 -4.81
C VAL A 571 -27.78 -9.06 -5.54
N ILE A 572 -27.18 -9.01 -6.74
CA ILE A 572 -26.84 -10.21 -7.51
C ILE A 572 -25.87 -11.09 -6.74
N SER A 573 -24.83 -10.53 -6.11
CA SER A 573 -23.84 -11.30 -5.35
C SER A 573 -24.46 -12.06 -4.17
N ALA A 574 -25.59 -11.59 -3.62
CA ALA A 574 -26.31 -12.30 -2.57
C ALA A 574 -27.06 -13.55 -3.06
N PHE A 575 -27.43 -13.63 -4.35
CA PHE A 575 -28.21 -14.75 -4.92
C PHE A 575 -27.43 -15.60 -5.92
N ALA A 576 -26.46 -15.00 -6.60
CA ALA A 576 -25.63 -15.58 -7.66
C ALA A 576 -24.24 -14.92 -7.59
N ALA A 577 -23.48 -15.28 -6.54
CA ALA A 577 -22.11 -14.82 -6.37
C ALA A 577 -21.25 -15.25 -7.55
N ASP A 578 -20.46 -14.31 -8.09
CA ASP A 578 -19.45 -14.63 -9.08
C ASP A 578 -18.23 -15.26 -8.38
N ARG A 579 -18.14 -16.59 -8.40
CA ARG A 579 -17.05 -17.35 -7.76
C ARG A 579 -15.74 -17.31 -8.54
N GLU A 580 -15.79 -16.94 -9.81
CA GLU A 580 -14.61 -16.89 -10.69
C GLU A 580 -13.95 -15.50 -10.64
N LEU A 581 -14.70 -14.47 -10.26
CA LEU A 581 -14.13 -13.16 -9.99
C LEU A 581 -13.31 -13.24 -8.72
N HIS A 582 -11.99 -13.08 -8.85
CA HIS A 582 -11.02 -13.21 -7.76
C HIS A 582 -10.87 -14.63 -7.18
N ALA A 583 -11.15 -15.65 -7.99
CA ALA A 583 -10.79 -17.03 -7.67
C ALA A 583 -9.27 -17.20 -7.60
N VAL A 584 -8.79 -18.08 -6.72
CA VAL A 584 -7.41 -18.57 -6.74
C VAL A 584 -7.14 -19.38 -8.00
N GLN A 585 -5.89 -19.35 -8.45
CA GLN A 585 -5.47 -20.14 -9.61
C GLN A 585 -5.24 -21.60 -9.22
N VAL A 586 -5.60 -22.50 -10.13
CA VAL A 586 -5.34 -23.93 -10.01
C VAL A 586 -4.66 -24.35 -11.30
N SER A 587 -3.36 -24.60 -11.26
CA SER A 587 -2.59 -24.93 -12.47
C SER A 587 -2.32 -26.43 -12.59
N ASN A 588 -2.38 -27.18 -11.48
CA ASN A 588 -2.15 -28.62 -11.50
C ASN A 588 -3.28 -29.42 -10.82
N PRO A 589 -4.45 -29.57 -11.47
CA PRO A 589 -5.61 -30.27 -10.88
C PRO A 589 -5.38 -31.78 -10.68
N SER A 590 -4.28 -32.34 -11.20
CA SER A 590 -3.91 -33.75 -11.09
C SER A 590 -2.77 -34.02 -10.09
N ALA A 591 -2.33 -32.99 -9.34
CA ALA A 591 -1.24 -33.13 -8.38
C ALA A 591 -1.53 -34.23 -7.35
N SER A 592 -0.56 -35.12 -7.14
CA SER A 592 -0.64 -36.18 -6.13
C SER A 592 -0.32 -35.64 -4.75
N VAL A 593 -1.11 -36.01 -3.75
CA VAL A 593 -0.82 -35.71 -2.34
C VAL A 593 0.35 -36.57 -1.88
N ALA A 594 1.37 -35.95 -1.28
CA ALA A 594 2.52 -36.68 -0.72
C ALA A 594 2.06 -37.68 0.36
N THR A 595 2.63 -38.89 0.33
CA THR A 595 2.37 -39.95 1.31
C THR A 595 3.50 -39.98 2.32
N GLY A 596 3.23 -39.67 3.60
CA GLY A 596 4.23 -39.67 4.68
C GLY A 596 4.04 -38.48 5.63
N ASP A 597 4.92 -38.37 6.63
CA ASP A 597 5.02 -37.22 7.53
C ASP A 597 6.30 -36.42 7.21
N PRO A 598 6.21 -35.36 6.37
CA PRO A 598 7.39 -34.59 5.97
C PRO A 598 8.08 -33.92 7.16
N LEU A 599 7.32 -33.55 8.19
CA LEU A 599 7.86 -32.87 9.36
C LEU A 599 8.73 -33.82 10.18
N GLU A 600 8.30 -35.08 10.30
CA GLU A 600 9.09 -36.13 10.96
C GLU A 600 10.38 -36.43 10.19
N ALA A 601 10.30 -36.54 8.85
CA ALA A 601 11.48 -36.73 8.01
C ALA A 601 12.49 -35.58 8.16
N ARG A 602 12.01 -34.34 8.33
CA ARG A 602 12.87 -33.18 8.57
C ARG A 602 13.55 -33.22 9.95
N LEU A 603 12.84 -33.65 10.99
CA LEU A 603 13.41 -33.83 12.33
C LEU A 603 14.49 -34.92 12.32
N GLU A 604 14.24 -36.03 11.61
CA GLU A 604 15.23 -37.09 11.42
C GLU A 604 16.49 -36.57 10.69
N GLU A 605 16.34 -35.77 9.64
CA GLU A 605 17.48 -35.14 8.96
C GLU A 605 18.29 -34.22 9.90
N LEU A 606 17.61 -33.38 10.69
CA LEU A 606 18.25 -32.50 11.68
C LEU A 606 18.99 -33.27 12.76
N GLN A 607 18.40 -34.35 13.27
CA GLN A 607 18.98 -35.23 14.29
C GLN A 607 20.26 -35.91 13.78
N ASN A 608 20.24 -36.34 12.51
CA ASN A 608 21.35 -37.04 11.86
C ASN A 608 22.50 -36.10 11.43
N ASP A 609 22.27 -34.78 11.34
CA ASP A 609 23.28 -33.77 10.97
C ASP A 609 24.20 -33.41 12.16
N ALA A 610 24.96 -34.40 12.64
CA ALA A 610 25.88 -34.24 13.77
C ALA A 610 27.03 -33.26 13.49
N ALA A 611 27.34 -32.97 12.21
CA ALA A 611 28.36 -32.00 11.82
C ALA A 611 28.03 -30.57 12.25
N CYS A 612 26.74 -30.32 12.51
CA CYS A 612 26.23 -29.04 12.97
C CYS A 612 25.77 -29.04 14.43
N GLY A 613 26.20 -30.04 15.19
CA GLY A 613 26.09 -30.04 16.65
C GLY A 613 27.06 -29.04 17.28
N ILE A 614 26.60 -28.34 18.31
CA ILE A 614 27.37 -27.42 19.14
C ILE A 614 27.51 -28.03 20.53
N ALA A 615 28.72 -27.97 21.05
CA ALA A 615 29.03 -28.36 22.41
C ALA A 615 28.59 -27.24 23.38
N VAL A 616 27.58 -27.50 24.20
CA VAL A 616 27.23 -26.62 25.32
C VAL A 616 27.99 -27.09 26.57
N PRO A 617 28.76 -26.22 27.24
CA PRO A 617 29.48 -26.60 28.45
C PRO A 617 28.50 -27.11 29.50
N ALA A 618 28.79 -28.27 30.08
CA ALA A 618 28.04 -28.71 31.26
C ALA A 618 28.49 -27.89 32.47
N PRO A 619 27.58 -27.48 33.38
CA PRO A 619 27.92 -26.58 34.47
C PRO A 619 28.95 -27.21 35.41
N ASP A 620 29.91 -26.40 35.86
CA ASP A 620 30.56 -26.58 37.14
C ASP A 620 29.45 -26.45 38.20
N GLY A 621 28.93 -27.60 38.66
CA GLY A 621 27.80 -27.62 39.58
C GLY A 621 27.98 -26.60 40.70
N GLU A 622 26.97 -25.75 40.89
CA GLU A 622 26.91 -24.76 41.96
C GLU A 622 27.03 -25.50 43.29
N ARG A 623 28.28 -25.65 43.76
CA ARG A 623 28.56 -26.21 45.08
C ARG A 623 28.10 -25.15 46.06
N ASP A 624 26.97 -25.43 46.72
CA ASP A 624 26.68 -24.86 48.03
C ASP A 624 27.97 -24.86 48.85
N ALA A 625 28.43 -23.65 49.21
CA ALA A 625 29.65 -23.44 49.97
C ALA A 625 29.49 -24.02 51.38
N GLY A 626 29.69 -25.34 51.52
CA GLY A 626 29.38 -26.03 52.76
C GLY A 626 30.09 -27.36 53.02
N ASP A 627 30.76 -27.99 52.05
CA ASP A 627 31.50 -29.22 52.34
C ASP A 627 32.81 -29.34 51.55
N ALA A 628 33.92 -29.33 52.29
CA ALA A 628 35.27 -29.49 51.78
C ALA A 628 35.56 -30.98 51.55
N GLY A 629 35.01 -31.52 50.47
CA GLY A 629 35.37 -32.82 49.91
C GLY A 629 36.21 -32.66 48.64
N GLU A 630 37.23 -33.51 48.51
CA GLU A 630 38.20 -33.60 47.40
C GLU A 630 37.61 -33.41 45.98
N PRO A 631 38.35 -32.82 45.04
CA PRO A 631 37.90 -32.67 43.65
C PRO A 631 37.94 -34.04 42.95
N ASP A 632 36.78 -34.68 42.81
CA ASP A 632 36.65 -35.78 41.87
C ASP A 632 36.55 -35.19 40.46
N SER A 633 37.50 -35.55 39.61
CA SER A 633 37.76 -34.96 38.29
C SER A 633 36.87 -35.56 37.20
N SER A 634 35.55 -35.54 37.37
CA SER A 634 34.64 -35.76 36.25
C SER A 634 34.19 -34.40 35.72
N GLU A 635 35.03 -33.77 34.88
CA GLU A 635 34.54 -32.76 33.94
C GLU A 635 33.36 -33.39 33.20
N SER A 636 32.16 -32.86 33.44
CA SER A 636 30.95 -33.33 32.79
C SER A 636 31.13 -33.12 31.29
N ALA A 637 31.05 -34.19 30.51
CA ALA A 637 31.29 -34.11 29.08
C ALA A 637 30.32 -33.09 28.45
N PRO A 638 30.79 -32.21 27.55
CA PRO A 638 29.95 -31.21 26.92
C PRO A 638 28.77 -31.87 26.20
N VAL A 639 27.58 -31.31 26.41
CA VAL A 639 26.36 -31.84 25.80
C VAL A 639 26.29 -31.33 24.37
N GLN A 640 26.16 -32.25 23.41
CA GLN A 640 25.98 -31.88 22.01
C GLN A 640 24.53 -31.49 21.76
N VAL A 641 24.35 -30.32 21.15
CA VAL A 641 23.05 -29.71 20.85
C VAL A 641 23.00 -29.32 19.39
N ARG A 642 21.89 -29.58 18.70
CA ARG A 642 21.60 -29.09 17.36
C ARG A 642 20.52 -28.01 17.46
N PRO A 643 20.85 -26.73 17.17
CA PRO A 643 19.86 -25.67 17.07
C PRO A 643 18.85 -25.90 15.97
N VAL A 644 17.58 -25.72 16.31
CA VAL A 644 16.44 -25.89 15.41
C VAL A 644 15.65 -24.58 15.35
N TYR A 645 15.52 -23.99 14.16
CA TYR A 645 14.97 -22.64 13.99
C TYR A 645 13.45 -22.66 13.79
N LEU A 646 12.78 -21.87 14.62
CA LEU A 646 11.41 -21.38 14.47
C LEU A 646 11.49 -19.97 13.89
N ILE A 647 11.17 -19.80 12.61
CA ILE A 647 11.35 -18.52 11.92
C ILE A 647 10.00 -17.79 11.87
N ALA A 648 9.95 -16.55 12.33
CA ALA A 648 8.81 -15.64 12.16
C ALA A 648 9.17 -14.54 11.16
N ALA A 649 8.40 -14.39 10.09
CA ALA A 649 8.58 -13.35 9.08
C ALA A 649 7.43 -12.32 9.14
N GLU A 650 7.76 -11.11 9.59
CA GLU A 650 6.82 -9.98 9.69
C GLU A 650 6.21 -9.64 8.32
N GLY A 651 4.94 -9.27 8.30
CA GLY A 651 4.27 -8.69 7.15
C GLY A 651 4.77 -7.29 6.82
N GLY A 652 4.43 -6.81 5.62
CA GLY A 652 4.94 -5.52 5.14
C GLY A 652 4.95 -5.36 3.61
N GLY A 653 4.18 -6.20 2.89
CA GLY A 653 4.25 -6.26 1.43
C GLY A 653 5.67 -6.57 0.94
N ILE A 654 6.05 -6.07 -0.23
CA ILE A 654 7.30 -6.43 -0.88
C ILE A 654 8.56 -6.09 -0.08
N ARG A 655 8.51 -5.11 0.82
CA ARG A 655 9.66 -4.77 1.68
C ARG A 655 9.97 -5.93 2.63
N ALA A 656 8.92 -6.59 3.13
CA ALA A 656 9.01 -7.81 3.92
C ALA A 656 9.53 -8.97 3.06
N ALA A 657 9.00 -9.13 1.85
CA ALA A 657 9.46 -10.18 0.94
C ALA A 657 10.96 -10.08 0.65
N TYR A 658 11.41 -8.87 0.32
CA TYR A 658 12.82 -8.57 0.09
C TYR A 658 13.66 -8.79 1.35
N TRP A 659 13.23 -8.27 2.50
CA TRP A 659 13.94 -8.43 3.77
C TRP A 659 14.06 -9.89 4.19
N THR A 660 12.96 -10.63 4.20
CA THR A 660 12.92 -12.05 4.57
C THR A 660 13.80 -12.88 3.65
N ALA A 661 13.68 -12.73 2.32
CA ALA A 661 14.51 -13.47 1.38
C ALA A 661 16.01 -13.15 1.54
N THR A 662 16.36 -11.86 1.73
CA THR A 662 17.76 -11.44 1.88
C THR A 662 18.34 -11.88 3.23
N ALA A 663 17.56 -11.82 4.32
CA ALA A 663 17.99 -12.29 5.63
C ALA A 663 18.21 -13.82 5.65
N LEU A 664 17.35 -14.59 4.98
CA LEU A 664 17.53 -16.03 4.82
C LEU A 664 18.73 -16.36 3.93
N ALA A 665 18.93 -15.62 2.84
CA ALA A 665 20.10 -15.78 1.98
C ALA A 665 21.43 -15.48 2.70
N ALA A 666 21.38 -14.70 3.80
CA ALA A 666 22.55 -14.47 4.63
C ALA A 666 22.90 -15.67 5.53
N LEU A 667 21.97 -16.60 5.79
CA LEU A 667 22.23 -17.83 6.54
C LEU A 667 23.09 -18.78 5.72
N LYS A 668 24.14 -19.33 6.32
CA LYS A 668 25.09 -20.27 5.68
C LYS A 668 25.29 -21.54 6.51
N ASP A 669 25.93 -22.53 5.90
CA ASP A 669 26.41 -23.74 6.57
C ASP A 669 25.32 -24.39 7.45
N CYS A 670 25.59 -24.53 8.73
CA CYS A 670 24.70 -25.14 9.70
C CYS A 670 23.43 -24.31 9.96
N ALA A 671 23.51 -22.97 9.86
CA ALA A 671 22.35 -22.09 10.00
C ALA A 671 21.37 -22.25 8.83
N ALA A 672 21.89 -22.35 7.61
CA ALA A 672 21.11 -22.57 6.39
C ALA A 672 20.45 -23.95 6.33
N ARG A 673 20.82 -24.86 7.25
CA ARG A 673 20.24 -26.20 7.41
C ARG A 673 19.55 -26.38 8.77
N SER A 674 19.31 -25.31 9.53
CA SER A 674 18.65 -25.38 10.84
C SER A 674 17.14 -25.11 10.79
N GLY A 675 16.57 -24.81 9.61
CA GLY A 675 15.15 -24.52 9.47
C GLY A 675 14.27 -25.72 9.82
N PHE A 676 13.31 -25.53 10.72
CA PHE A 676 12.30 -26.53 11.08
C PHE A 676 10.89 -26.07 10.74
N VAL A 677 10.51 -24.87 11.17
CA VAL A 677 9.22 -24.26 10.82
C VAL A 677 9.42 -22.77 10.59
N ALA A 678 8.85 -22.23 9.50
CA ALA A 678 8.74 -20.81 9.26
C ALA A 678 7.29 -20.37 9.12
N SER A 679 6.90 -19.41 9.96
CA SER A 679 5.63 -18.68 9.86
C SER A 679 5.86 -17.37 9.13
N GLY A 680 5.02 -17.07 8.14
CA GLY A 680 5.08 -15.80 7.43
C GLY A 680 3.70 -15.21 7.19
N ILE A 681 3.63 -13.89 7.16
CA ILE A 681 2.42 -13.14 6.82
C ILE A 681 2.71 -12.19 5.67
N SER A 682 1.72 -11.96 4.82
CA SER A 682 1.81 -10.94 3.77
C SER A 682 3.04 -11.16 2.86
N GLY A 683 3.81 -10.10 2.60
CA GLY A 683 5.07 -10.23 1.88
C GLY A 683 6.13 -11.07 2.58
N GLY A 684 6.10 -11.24 3.92
CA GLY A 684 6.98 -12.18 4.61
C GLY A 684 6.77 -13.62 4.09
N SER A 685 5.51 -14.02 3.84
CA SER A 685 5.19 -15.29 3.16
C SER A 685 5.75 -15.39 1.75
N VAL A 686 5.74 -14.29 0.99
CA VAL A 686 6.31 -14.26 -0.37
C VAL A 686 7.83 -14.42 -0.31
N GLY A 687 8.49 -13.77 0.65
CA GLY A 687 9.93 -13.94 0.88
C GLY A 687 10.29 -15.37 1.26
N LEU A 688 9.50 -16.01 2.13
CA LEU A 688 9.66 -17.43 2.47
C LEU A 688 9.48 -18.34 1.25
N ALA A 689 8.46 -18.10 0.43
CA ALA A 689 8.21 -18.90 -0.79
C ALA A 689 9.33 -18.74 -1.84
N VAL A 690 9.87 -17.52 -2.00
CA VAL A 690 11.03 -17.29 -2.89
C VAL A 690 12.26 -18.03 -2.37
N ALA A 691 12.51 -18.00 -1.07
CA ALA A 691 13.65 -18.70 -0.47
C ALA A 691 13.50 -20.23 -0.49
N SER A 692 12.28 -20.76 -0.37
CA SER A 692 12.02 -22.21 -0.33
C SER A 692 12.03 -22.88 -1.70
N THR A 693 11.82 -22.13 -2.77
CA THR A 693 11.73 -22.66 -4.15
C THR A 693 13.06 -22.67 -4.89
N ILE A 694 14.11 -22.09 -4.30
CA ILE A 694 15.47 -22.12 -4.85
C ILE A 694 16.26 -23.19 -4.11
N GLU A 695 16.61 -24.27 -4.83
CA GLU A 695 17.38 -25.38 -4.27
C GLU A 695 18.82 -24.95 -3.93
N GLN A 696 19.31 -25.39 -2.78
CA GLN A 696 20.75 -25.35 -2.48
C GLN A 696 21.42 -26.41 -3.38
N GLY A 697 22.02 -25.99 -4.48
CA GLY A 697 22.43 -26.89 -5.56
C GLY A 697 23.26 -28.12 -5.15
N GLY A 698 22.81 -29.30 -5.58
CA GLY A 698 23.62 -30.43 -6.07
C GLY A 698 24.51 -31.20 -5.08
N GLU A 699 24.03 -32.36 -4.66
CA GLU A 699 24.73 -33.60 -4.27
C GLU A 699 26.21 -33.49 -3.84
N LEU A 700 26.44 -33.77 -2.55
CA LEU A 700 27.72 -34.07 -1.90
C LEU A 700 28.40 -35.30 -2.52
N ASP A 701 28.78 -35.25 -3.80
CA ASP A 701 29.72 -36.21 -4.36
C ASP A 701 31.10 -35.88 -3.79
N GLY A 702 31.53 -36.68 -2.80
CA GLY A 702 32.72 -36.53 -1.94
C GLY A 702 34.08 -36.43 -2.66
N SER A 703 34.21 -35.46 -3.56
CA SER A 703 35.36 -35.21 -4.41
C SER A 703 35.79 -33.74 -4.36
N GLY A 704 35.88 -33.17 -3.16
CA GLY A 704 36.86 -32.12 -2.81
C GLY A 704 36.96 -30.88 -3.72
N GLY A 705 35.93 -30.52 -4.45
CA GLY A 705 35.82 -29.25 -5.16
C GLY A 705 34.79 -28.38 -4.45
N ALA A 706 35.19 -27.20 -3.96
CA ALA A 706 34.28 -26.20 -3.43
C ALA A 706 33.23 -25.85 -4.51
N ALA A 707 32.04 -26.44 -4.41
CA ALA A 707 30.86 -25.87 -5.03
C ALA A 707 30.65 -24.50 -4.37
N ASP A 708 30.47 -23.48 -5.18
CA ASP A 708 30.51 -22.08 -4.78
C ASP A 708 29.22 -21.75 -4.00
N ASP A 709 29.25 -21.81 -2.66
CA ASP A 709 28.15 -21.46 -1.75
C ASP A 709 27.55 -20.05 -2.00
N SER A 710 28.19 -19.23 -2.85
CA SER A 710 27.68 -17.93 -3.30
C SER A 710 26.52 -18.01 -4.30
N THR A 711 26.30 -19.13 -5.00
CA THR A 711 25.34 -19.14 -6.13
C THR A 711 23.87 -19.11 -5.71
N TRP A 712 23.44 -19.93 -4.76
CA TRP A 712 22.01 -20.02 -4.38
C TRP A 712 21.55 -18.79 -3.56
N ALA A 713 22.40 -18.27 -2.69
CA ALA A 713 22.11 -17.06 -1.92
C ALA A 713 21.96 -15.83 -2.84
N ASP A 714 22.82 -15.71 -3.85
CA ASP A 714 22.70 -14.66 -4.86
C ASP A 714 21.43 -14.84 -5.71
N GLU A 715 21.05 -16.07 -6.05
CA GLU A 715 19.80 -16.36 -6.76
C GLU A 715 18.56 -15.93 -5.97
N ILE A 716 18.50 -16.21 -4.66
CA ILE A 716 17.39 -15.76 -3.79
C ILE A 716 17.27 -14.23 -3.79
N VAL A 717 18.39 -13.53 -3.63
CA VAL A 717 18.38 -12.06 -3.59
C VAL A 717 18.05 -11.47 -4.96
N VAL A 718 18.54 -12.06 -6.04
CA VAL A 718 18.20 -11.66 -7.41
C VAL A 718 16.71 -11.88 -7.68
N ALA A 719 16.14 -13.01 -7.27
CA ALA A 719 14.72 -13.32 -7.40
C ALA A 719 13.87 -12.33 -6.59
N ALA A 720 14.21 -12.10 -5.32
CA ALA A 720 13.53 -11.12 -4.46
C ALA A 720 13.61 -9.69 -5.00
N LYS A 721 14.73 -9.31 -5.63
CA LYS A 721 14.92 -8.01 -6.26
C LYS A 721 14.05 -7.85 -7.51
N LYS A 722 13.95 -8.88 -8.35
CA LYS A 722 13.14 -8.85 -9.58
C LYS A 722 11.64 -8.83 -9.25
N THR A 723 11.19 -9.66 -8.32
CA THR A 723 9.78 -9.70 -7.86
C THR A 723 9.35 -8.37 -7.23
N ALA A 724 10.30 -7.54 -6.75
CA ALA A 724 10.07 -6.19 -6.26
C ALA A 724 10.04 -5.09 -7.35
N GLY A 725 9.97 -5.46 -8.63
CA GLY A 725 10.00 -4.53 -9.75
C GLY A 725 8.73 -3.66 -9.90
N PRO A 726 8.84 -2.50 -10.59
CA PRO A 726 7.71 -1.59 -10.83
C PRO A 726 6.55 -2.17 -11.65
N ASP A 727 6.82 -3.20 -12.44
CA ASP A 727 5.84 -3.83 -13.35
C ASP A 727 4.68 -4.44 -12.56
N VAL A 728 4.95 -4.95 -11.35
CA VAL A 728 3.95 -5.56 -10.46
C VAL A 728 2.88 -4.54 -10.05
N VAL A 729 3.29 -3.43 -9.45
CA VAL A 729 2.36 -2.36 -9.01
C VAL A 729 1.61 -1.76 -10.20
N SER A 730 2.32 -1.48 -11.28
CA SER A 730 1.73 -0.84 -12.46
C SER A 730 0.68 -1.74 -13.14
N THR A 731 0.95 -3.05 -13.23
CA THR A 731 -0.01 -4.04 -13.75
C THR A 731 -1.17 -4.24 -12.78
N ALA A 732 -0.93 -4.34 -11.47
CA ALA A 732 -1.98 -4.48 -10.47
C ALA A 732 -2.97 -3.30 -10.47
N VAL A 733 -2.46 -2.06 -10.57
CA VAL A 733 -3.30 -0.86 -10.66
C VAL A 733 -4.11 -0.85 -11.95
N LEU A 734 -3.54 -1.31 -13.07
CA LEU A 734 -4.26 -1.41 -14.34
C LEU A 734 -5.36 -2.48 -14.28
N GLY A 735 -5.06 -3.64 -13.69
CA GLY A 735 -6.03 -4.69 -13.39
C GLY A 735 -7.18 -4.16 -12.55
N LEU A 736 -6.90 -3.45 -11.46
CA LEU A 736 -7.91 -2.81 -10.61
C LEU A 736 -8.76 -1.78 -11.38
N ALA A 737 -8.10 -0.79 -11.98
CA ALA A 737 -8.75 0.39 -12.55
C ALA A 737 -9.47 0.11 -13.88
N VAL A 738 -9.14 -1.02 -14.53
CA VAL A 738 -9.64 -1.34 -15.87
C VAL A 738 -10.25 -2.74 -15.88
N GLY A 739 -9.46 -3.81 -15.73
CA GLY A 739 -9.89 -5.20 -15.89
C GLY A 739 -10.99 -5.61 -14.90
N ASP A 740 -10.68 -5.59 -13.61
CA ASP A 740 -11.55 -6.03 -12.53
C ASP A 740 -12.79 -5.15 -12.41
N MET A 741 -12.63 -3.82 -12.52
CA MET A 741 -13.77 -2.90 -12.47
C MET A 741 -14.74 -3.14 -13.64
N PHE A 742 -14.22 -3.47 -14.83
CA PHE A 742 -15.07 -3.81 -15.97
C PHE A 742 -15.72 -5.18 -15.80
N ALA A 743 -14.99 -6.20 -15.36
CA ALA A 743 -15.52 -7.53 -15.12
C ALA A 743 -16.60 -7.53 -14.05
N ALA A 744 -16.35 -6.92 -12.88
CA ALA A 744 -17.33 -6.78 -11.81
C ALA A 744 -18.53 -5.92 -12.24
N GLY A 745 -18.29 -4.82 -12.96
CA GLY A 745 -19.35 -3.89 -13.37
C GLY A 745 -20.25 -4.38 -14.51
N SER A 746 -19.72 -5.23 -15.40
CA SER A 746 -20.43 -5.68 -16.61
C SER A 746 -20.75 -7.17 -16.63
N GLY A 747 -20.08 -7.98 -15.81
CA GLY A 747 -20.10 -9.44 -15.89
C GLY A 747 -19.30 -10.00 -17.06
N VAL A 748 -18.57 -9.17 -17.83
CA VAL A 748 -17.74 -9.62 -18.97
C VAL A 748 -16.27 -9.63 -18.56
N ARG A 749 -15.66 -10.81 -18.61
CA ARG A 749 -14.27 -11.05 -18.23
C ARG A 749 -13.40 -11.01 -19.49
N MET A 750 -12.67 -9.91 -19.65
CA MET A 750 -11.87 -9.67 -20.86
C MET A 750 -10.52 -10.40 -20.76
N PRO A 751 -10.17 -11.32 -21.69
CA PRO A 751 -8.90 -12.03 -21.60
C PRO A 751 -7.70 -11.07 -21.71
N SER A 752 -6.65 -11.41 -20.99
CA SER A 752 -5.34 -10.74 -21.04
C SER A 752 -4.34 -11.62 -21.77
N PHE A 753 -3.47 -11.01 -22.57
CA PHE A 753 -2.42 -11.69 -23.33
C PHE A 753 -1.08 -11.55 -22.63
N LEU A 754 -0.48 -12.68 -22.27
CA LEU A 754 0.88 -12.78 -21.72
C LEU A 754 1.70 -13.75 -22.60
N PRO A 755 2.62 -13.26 -23.44
CA PRO A 755 3.28 -14.09 -24.45
C PRO A 755 4.29 -15.10 -23.90
N TRP A 756 4.77 -14.92 -22.67
CA TRP A 756 5.71 -15.82 -21.99
C TRP A 756 5.03 -16.87 -21.10
N PHE A 757 3.71 -16.81 -20.95
CA PHE A 757 2.95 -17.78 -20.16
C PHE A 757 2.36 -18.83 -21.10
N HIS A 758 2.66 -20.11 -20.86
CA HIS A 758 2.17 -21.23 -21.67
C HIS A 758 1.50 -22.24 -20.76
N GLY A 759 0.20 -22.06 -20.50
CA GLY A 759 -0.58 -23.10 -19.87
C GLY A 759 -0.79 -24.29 -20.83
N PRO A 760 -1.07 -25.50 -20.32
CA PRO A 760 -1.36 -26.67 -21.15
C PRO A 760 -2.50 -26.45 -22.18
N ASP A 761 -3.40 -25.49 -21.90
CA ASP A 761 -4.61 -25.21 -22.66
C ASP A 761 -4.71 -23.76 -23.18
N ASP A 762 -3.67 -22.91 -23.05
CA ASP A 762 -3.72 -21.52 -23.54
C ASP A 762 -2.42 -21.01 -24.22
N GLU A 763 -2.56 -20.32 -25.36
CA GLU A 763 -1.45 -19.60 -26.03
C GLU A 763 -1.16 -18.26 -25.29
N GLY A 764 -1.19 -18.26 -23.96
CA GLY A 764 -1.01 -17.07 -23.11
C GLY A 764 -2.23 -16.14 -23.00
N LEU A 765 -3.35 -16.50 -23.62
CA LEU A 765 -4.62 -15.76 -23.64
C LEU A 765 -5.65 -16.36 -22.66
N ARG A 766 -5.74 -15.80 -21.44
CA ARG A 766 -6.80 -16.14 -20.48
C ARG A 766 -7.28 -14.94 -19.68
N TRP A 767 -8.48 -15.06 -19.11
CA TRP A 767 -8.94 -14.11 -18.08
C TRP A 767 -7.99 -14.20 -16.90
N ARG A 768 -7.44 -13.05 -16.50
CA ARG A 768 -6.65 -12.87 -15.29
C ARG A 768 -7.17 -11.62 -14.61
N ASP A 769 -7.54 -11.75 -13.35
CA ASP A 769 -7.80 -10.59 -12.52
C ASP A 769 -6.47 -9.95 -12.08
N ARG A 770 -6.51 -8.88 -11.28
CA ARG A 770 -5.27 -8.23 -10.85
C ARG A 770 -4.37 -9.10 -9.95
N ALA A 771 -4.88 -10.09 -9.21
CA ALA A 771 -4.02 -11.01 -8.45
C ALA A 771 -3.27 -11.95 -9.40
N ALA A 772 -3.99 -12.54 -10.36
CA ALA A 772 -3.43 -13.46 -11.34
C ALA A 772 -2.39 -12.80 -12.25
N LEU A 773 -2.54 -11.51 -12.52
CA LEU A 773 -1.53 -10.73 -13.23
C LEU A 773 -0.26 -10.48 -12.39
N VAL A 774 -0.38 -10.38 -11.06
CA VAL A 774 0.76 -10.23 -10.15
C VAL A 774 1.49 -11.56 -10.01
N GLU A 775 0.77 -12.66 -9.77
CA GLU A 775 1.31 -14.03 -9.72
C GLU A 775 2.11 -14.34 -11.00
N ALA A 776 1.56 -14.05 -12.18
CA ALA A 776 2.25 -14.26 -13.46
C ALA A 776 3.52 -13.40 -13.66
N LEU A 777 3.65 -12.27 -12.96
CA LEU A 777 4.88 -11.48 -12.96
C LEU A 777 5.89 -12.03 -11.95
N TRP A 778 5.43 -12.52 -10.80
CA TRP A 778 6.29 -13.20 -9.84
C TRP A 778 6.86 -14.49 -10.40
N GLU A 779 6.05 -15.31 -11.08
CA GLU A 779 6.48 -16.53 -11.77
C GLU A 779 7.52 -16.23 -12.85
N ARG A 780 7.35 -15.15 -13.61
CA ARG A 780 8.36 -14.69 -14.59
C ARG A 780 9.68 -14.31 -13.91
N ASP A 781 9.61 -13.66 -12.76
CA ASP A 781 10.76 -13.06 -12.07
C ASP A 781 11.47 -14.04 -11.12
N ALA A 782 10.75 -15.04 -10.61
CA ALA A 782 11.18 -16.14 -9.76
C ALA A 782 10.48 -17.44 -10.24
N PRO A 783 11.07 -18.17 -11.21
CA PRO A 783 10.43 -19.31 -11.88
C PRO A 783 9.94 -20.43 -10.96
N GLY A 784 10.61 -20.69 -9.84
CA GLY A 784 10.17 -21.71 -8.89
C GLY A 784 8.80 -21.42 -8.23
N LEU A 785 8.28 -20.20 -8.37
CA LEU A 785 6.93 -19.87 -7.91
C LEU A 785 5.81 -20.41 -8.83
N GLU A 786 6.14 -20.82 -10.06
CA GLU A 786 5.19 -21.45 -11.00
C GLU A 786 4.94 -22.93 -10.67
N ASP A 787 5.86 -23.55 -9.92
CA ASP A 787 5.73 -24.96 -9.54
C ASP A 787 4.56 -25.18 -8.57
N ALA A 788 4.01 -26.39 -8.61
CA ALA A 788 2.95 -26.79 -7.70
C ALA A 788 3.43 -26.72 -6.24
N PHE A 789 2.57 -26.22 -5.36
CA PHE A 789 2.86 -26.07 -3.94
C PHE A 789 3.17 -27.44 -3.32
N SER A 790 4.45 -27.64 -3.01
CA SER A 790 5.01 -28.93 -2.61
C SER A 790 4.90 -29.16 -1.10
N ALA A 791 4.80 -30.42 -0.71
CA ALA A 791 4.96 -30.86 0.68
C ALA A 791 6.44 -31.02 1.10
N GLU A 792 7.38 -30.82 0.16
CA GLU A 792 8.82 -30.85 0.42
C GLU A 792 9.26 -29.68 1.29
N ILE A 793 10.04 -29.98 2.32
CA ILE A 793 10.49 -29.01 3.31
C ILE A 793 11.92 -28.58 3.00
N SER A 794 12.13 -27.29 2.74
CA SER A 794 13.46 -26.72 2.53
C SER A 794 14.26 -26.71 3.84
N PRO A 795 15.55 -27.12 3.84
CA PRO A 795 16.42 -27.01 5.02
C PRO A 795 16.61 -25.57 5.54
N LEU A 796 16.46 -24.58 4.65
CA LEU A 796 16.65 -23.17 4.95
C LEU A 796 15.49 -22.57 5.74
N THR A 797 14.26 -22.82 5.28
CA THR A 797 13.05 -22.25 5.89
C THR A 797 12.39 -23.20 6.88
N GLY A 798 12.59 -24.51 6.72
CA GLY A 798 11.71 -25.50 7.34
C GLY A 798 10.30 -25.48 6.74
N MET A 799 9.37 -26.15 7.41
CA MET A 799 7.97 -26.24 7.00
C MET A 799 7.32 -24.87 7.02
N LEU A 800 6.71 -24.48 5.90
CA LEU A 800 6.06 -23.19 5.79
C LEU A 800 4.65 -23.20 6.36
N MET A 801 4.33 -22.12 7.09
CA MET A 801 3.04 -21.80 7.67
C MET A 801 2.66 -20.38 7.24
N LEU A 802 1.94 -20.26 6.12
CA LEU A 802 1.60 -18.95 5.55
C LEU A 802 0.23 -18.49 6.10
N SER A 803 0.23 -17.43 6.89
CA SER A 803 -0.96 -17.01 7.63
C SER A 803 -1.81 -16.00 6.84
N SER A 804 -3.07 -16.36 6.66
CA SER A 804 -4.13 -15.65 5.94
C SER A 804 -5.30 -15.37 6.90
N THR A 805 -6.31 -14.62 6.48
CA THR A 805 -7.52 -14.38 7.26
C THR A 805 -8.76 -14.64 6.43
N ASP A 806 -9.70 -15.42 6.96
CA ASP A 806 -11.03 -15.52 6.34
C ASP A 806 -11.91 -14.32 6.73
N VAL A 807 -12.42 -13.62 5.73
CA VAL A 807 -13.26 -12.43 5.89
C VAL A 807 -14.60 -12.77 6.55
N VAL A 808 -15.12 -13.98 6.34
CA VAL A 808 -16.43 -14.37 6.86
C VAL A 808 -16.33 -14.75 8.33
N SER A 809 -15.47 -15.72 8.65
CA SER A 809 -15.32 -16.24 10.01
C SER A 809 -14.42 -15.38 10.91
N LYS A 810 -13.58 -14.50 10.33
CA LYS A 810 -12.55 -13.68 11.01
C LYS A 810 -11.42 -14.50 11.64
N CYS A 811 -11.28 -15.76 11.27
CA CYS A 811 -10.25 -16.65 11.80
C CYS A 811 -8.95 -16.48 11.04
N ARG A 812 -7.84 -16.74 11.74
CA ARG A 812 -6.54 -16.88 11.10
C ARG A 812 -6.52 -18.23 10.39
N LEU A 813 -6.28 -18.21 9.09
CA LEU A 813 -6.19 -19.40 8.26
C LEU A 813 -4.73 -19.69 7.97
N LEU A 814 -4.28 -20.91 8.27
CA LEU A 814 -2.91 -21.32 7.99
C LEU A 814 -2.83 -22.11 6.67
N VAL A 815 -2.07 -21.62 5.71
CA VAL A 815 -1.72 -22.35 4.48
C VAL A 815 -0.39 -23.07 4.73
N ASP A 816 -0.47 -24.37 5.06
CA ASP A 816 0.63 -25.19 5.60
C ASP A 816 1.06 -26.36 4.69
N GLN A 817 2.37 -26.61 4.61
CA GLN A 817 2.93 -27.71 3.80
C GLN A 817 2.69 -29.10 4.40
N ALA A 818 2.62 -29.21 5.73
CA ALA A 818 2.40 -30.47 6.44
C ALA A 818 1.58 -30.23 7.72
N PRO A 819 0.80 -31.22 8.17
CA PRO A 819 -0.01 -31.06 9.37
C PRO A 819 0.88 -31.05 10.62
N ILE A 820 0.63 -30.11 11.52
CA ILE A 820 1.42 -29.94 12.76
C ILE A 820 1.23 -31.12 13.73
N ALA A 821 0.04 -31.71 13.74
CA ALA A 821 -0.28 -32.93 14.48
C ALA A 821 -0.57 -34.08 13.51
N PRO A 822 -0.10 -35.31 13.78
CA PRO A 822 -0.40 -36.46 12.95
C PRO A 822 -1.93 -36.70 12.94
N SER A 823 -2.47 -37.01 11.77
CA SER A 823 -3.88 -37.39 11.65
C SER A 823 -4.10 -38.68 12.42
N ALA A 824 -5.14 -38.75 13.28
CA ALA A 824 -5.48 -39.98 13.98
C ALA A 824 -5.63 -41.14 12.96
N PRO A 825 -5.13 -42.34 13.27
CA PRO A 825 -5.18 -43.46 12.33
C PRO A 825 -6.62 -43.76 11.93
N THR A 826 -6.84 -43.90 10.63
CA THR A 826 -8.15 -44.30 10.10
C THR A 826 -8.56 -45.66 10.68
N PRO A 827 -9.87 -45.90 10.93
CA PRO A 827 -10.35 -47.16 11.54
C PRO A 827 -10.00 -48.44 10.76
N ALA A 828 -9.49 -48.33 9.53
CA ALA A 828 -9.05 -49.45 8.72
C ALA A 828 -7.75 -50.10 9.22
N ASP A 829 -6.89 -49.37 9.95
CA ASP A 829 -5.60 -49.87 10.43
C ASP A 829 -5.67 -50.46 11.85
N ALA A 830 -6.80 -50.32 12.54
CA ALA A 830 -7.06 -50.92 13.85
C ALA A 830 -7.56 -52.37 13.74
N THR A 831 -6.77 -53.28 13.16
CA THR A 831 -7.12 -54.73 13.12
C THR A 831 -6.30 -55.59 14.07
N ALA A 832 -5.67 -55.00 15.10
CA ALA A 832 -4.97 -55.78 16.11
C ALA A 832 -4.93 -55.08 17.48
N ALA A 833 -6.02 -55.13 18.24
CA ALA A 833 -5.97 -55.01 19.70
C ALA A 833 -7.11 -55.82 20.35
N PRO A 834 -6.91 -56.41 21.55
CA PRO A 834 -7.73 -57.49 22.07
C PRO A 834 -9.10 -57.03 22.60
N GLU A 835 -10.12 -57.86 22.37
CA GLU A 835 -11.42 -57.79 23.03
C GLU A 835 -11.25 -57.96 24.54
N ASP A 836 -11.33 -56.88 25.32
CA ASP A 836 -11.85 -56.89 26.71
C ASP A 836 -11.70 -55.51 27.36
N VAL A 837 -12.62 -54.57 27.09
CA VAL A 837 -13.19 -53.64 28.08
C VAL A 837 -14.56 -53.19 27.58
N SER A 838 -15.59 -54.00 27.82
CA SER A 838 -16.97 -53.52 27.86
C SER A 838 -17.25 -53.00 29.27
N ASP A 839 -17.47 -51.68 29.42
CA ASP A 839 -18.45 -51.08 30.35
C ASP A 839 -18.18 -49.58 30.56
N ALA A 840 -18.59 -48.73 29.61
CA ALA A 840 -19.03 -47.34 29.82
C ALA A 840 -19.50 -46.70 28.50
N ALA A 841 -20.53 -47.27 27.84
CA ALA A 841 -21.10 -46.67 26.64
C ALA A 841 -22.64 -46.70 26.69
N ALA A 842 -23.23 -45.79 27.46
CA ALA A 842 -24.66 -45.48 27.38
C ALA A 842 -25.00 -44.11 28.01
N SER A 843 -24.37 -43.03 27.52
CA SER A 843 -24.94 -41.69 27.66
C SER A 843 -24.46 -40.78 26.53
N GLY A 844 -25.25 -40.76 25.45
CA GLY A 844 -25.42 -39.60 24.57
C GLY A 844 -24.17 -38.89 24.06
N ALA A 845 -23.22 -39.62 23.45
CA ALA A 845 -22.30 -39.02 22.48
C ALA A 845 -23.07 -38.87 21.16
N GLN A 846 -23.84 -37.78 21.07
CA GLN A 846 -24.32 -37.27 19.80
C GLN A 846 -23.09 -36.95 18.96
N GLU A 847 -23.07 -37.43 17.71
CA GLU A 847 -22.06 -37.15 16.68
C GLU A 847 -21.73 -35.65 16.62
N ASN A 848 -20.75 -35.20 17.39
CA ASN A 848 -20.07 -33.94 17.12
C ASN A 848 -18.97 -34.28 16.12
N SER A 849 -19.32 -34.29 14.84
CA SER A 849 -18.41 -33.70 13.86
C SER A 849 -18.02 -32.34 14.43
N GLN A 850 -16.79 -32.19 14.94
CA GLN A 850 -16.22 -30.89 15.23
C GLN A 850 -16.21 -30.11 13.92
N GLU A 851 -17.32 -29.44 13.59
CA GLU A 851 -17.26 -28.21 12.81
C GLU A 851 -16.22 -27.36 13.52
N GLY A 852 -15.15 -26.97 12.83
CA GLY A 852 -14.15 -26.04 13.32
C GLY A 852 -14.80 -24.69 13.62
N SER A 853 -15.47 -24.60 14.77
CA SER A 853 -15.98 -23.36 15.31
C SER A 853 -14.76 -22.56 15.70
N CYS A 854 -14.61 -21.39 15.12
CA CYS A 854 -13.67 -20.39 15.60
C CYS A 854 -14.18 -19.82 16.92
N ASP A 855 -14.14 -20.65 17.96
CA ASP A 855 -14.46 -20.22 19.29
C ASP A 855 -13.35 -19.27 19.74
N VAL A 856 -13.81 -18.07 20.11
CA VAL A 856 -12.97 -16.96 20.55
C VAL A 856 -12.49 -17.27 21.97
N ALA A 857 -11.47 -18.12 22.10
CA ALA A 857 -10.82 -18.33 23.39
C ALA A 857 -10.19 -16.99 23.85
N GLY A 858 -10.75 -16.36 24.88
CA GLY A 858 -10.17 -15.17 25.52
C GLY A 858 -10.22 -13.86 24.72
N GLY A 859 -10.99 -13.77 23.63
CA GLY A 859 -11.10 -12.54 22.83
C GLY A 859 -10.07 -12.39 21.69
N LEU A 860 -9.24 -13.41 21.45
CA LEU A 860 -8.26 -13.50 20.37
C LEU A 860 -8.79 -14.42 19.25
N PRO A 861 -8.59 -14.09 17.95
CA PRO A 861 -9.03 -14.95 16.86
C PRO A 861 -8.31 -16.29 16.90
N SER A 862 -9.04 -17.40 16.99
CA SER A 862 -8.48 -18.76 16.88
C SER A 862 -7.90 -19.01 15.48
N MET A 863 -6.95 -19.94 15.40
CA MET A 863 -6.34 -20.40 14.16
C MET A 863 -7.09 -21.65 13.64
N LEU A 864 -7.22 -21.74 12.33
CA LEU A 864 -7.72 -22.91 11.60
C LEU A 864 -6.73 -23.27 10.49
N GLY A 865 -6.36 -24.54 10.34
CA GLY A 865 -5.57 -25.00 9.21
C GLY A 865 -6.38 -25.00 7.90
N PHE A 866 -5.75 -24.76 6.75
CA PHE A 866 -6.43 -24.82 5.45
C PHE A 866 -7.04 -26.20 5.20
N ARG A 867 -6.36 -27.25 5.65
CA ARG A 867 -6.82 -28.65 5.57
C ARG A 867 -8.03 -28.93 6.48
N GLU A 868 -8.23 -28.12 7.51
CA GLU A 868 -9.31 -28.24 8.50
C GLU A 868 -10.59 -27.46 8.08
N LEU A 869 -10.57 -26.76 6.94
CA LEU A 869 -11.75 -26.09 6.40
C LEU A 869 -12.89 -27.09 6.17
N ALA A 870 -14.10 -26.72 6.60
CA ALA A 870 -15.30 -27.54 6.44
C ALA A 870 -15.69 -27.72 4.96
N ALA A 871 -15.15 -28.74 4.30
CA ALA A 871 -15.44 -29.09 2.92
C ALA A 871 -16.41 -30.27 2.80
N THR A 872 -17.27 -30.27 1.77
CA THR A 872 -18.22 -31.36 1.49
C THR A 872 -17.53 -32.70 1.20
N GLY A 873 -16.28 -32.65 0.76
CA GLY A 873 -15.40 -33.81 0.55
C GLY A 873 -14.44 -34.13 1.71
N GLY A 874 -14.57 -33.46 2.86
CA GLY A 874 -13.66 -33.63 4.01
C GLY A 874 -12.25 -33.07 3.77
N ALA A 875 -11.32 -33.39 4.68
CA ALA A 875 -9.93 -32.93 4.66
C ALA A 875 -9.14 -33.37 3.41
N ASP A 876 -9.53 -34.49 2.79
CA ASP A 876 -8.90 -34.98 1.55
C ASP A 876 -9.15 -34.04 0.37
N ALA A 877 -10.31 -33.36 0.32
CA ALA A 877 -10.63 -32.41 -0.74
C ALA A 877 -9.86 -31.10 -0.60
N THR A 878 -9.74 -30.57 0.62
CA THR A 878 -8.96 -29.36 0.91
C THR A 878 -7.46 -29.60 0.72
N THR A 879 -6.97 -30.80 1.07
CA THR A 879 -5.57 -31.20 0.82
C THR A 879 -5.27 -31.31 -0.68
N LYS A 880 -6.17 -31.92 -1.47
CA LYS A 880 -6.03 -31.95 -2.95
C LYS A 880 -6.11 -30.56 -3.57
N CYS A 881 -6.98 -29.69 -3.04
CA CYS A 881 -7.05 -28.30 -3.47
C CYS A 881 -5.71 -27.59 -3.21
N LEU A 882 -5.18 -27.70 -2.00
CA LEU A 882 -3.91 -27.08 -1.63
C LEU A 882 -2.74 -27.56 -2.50
N ALA A 883 -2.64 -28.87 -2.75
CA ALA A 883 -1.61 -29.46 -3.62
C ALA A 883 -1.74 -29.07 -5.10
N SER A 884 -2.90 -28.54 -5.51
CA SER A 884 -3.16 -28.09 -6.90
C SER A 884 -2.88 -26.61 -7.14
N LEU A 885 -2.57 -25.86 -6.09
CA LEU A 885 -2.16 -24.45 -6.16
C LEU A 885 -0.68 -24.36 -6.52
N ASP A 886 -0.29 -23.26 -7.14
CA ASP A 886 1.13 -22.94 -7.36
C ASP A 886 1.70 -22.27 -6.11
N TRP A 887 3.02 -22.29 -5.97
CA TRP A 887 3.74 -21.55 -4.94
C TRP A 887 3.37 -20.06 -4.91
N SER A 888 3.21 -19.43 -6.07
CA SER A 888 2.74 -18.04 -6.23
C SER A 888 1.36 -17.83 -5.60
N THR A 889 0.44 -18.78 -5.82
CA THR A 889 -0.95 -18.69 -5.35
C THR A 889 -1.06 -18.98 -3.86
N ALA A 890 -0.30 -19.95 -3.35
CA ALA A 890 -0.21 -20.23 -1.92
C ALA A 890 0.34 -19.03 -1.13
N ALA A 891 1.40 -18.40 -1.63
CA ALA A 891 1.93 -17.16 -1.06
C ALA A 891 0.97 -15.97 -1.23
N MET A 892 0.29 -15.86 -2.38
CA MET A 892 -0.70 -14.81 -2.61
C MET A 892 -1.85 -14.88 -1.60
N LEU A 893 -2.28 -16.07 -1.17
CA LEU A 893 -3.38 -16.24 -0.19
C LEU A 893 -3.12 -15.55 1.16
N SER A 894 -1.86 -15.44 1.59
CA SER A 894 -1.49 -14.69 2.80
C SER A 894 -1.16 -13.22 2.53
N ALA A 895 -0.99 -12.82 1.26
CA ALA A 895 -0.55 -11.48 0.83
C ALA A 895 -1.63 -10.64 0.13
N ARG A 896 -2.92 -10.88 0.43
CA ARG A 896 -4.05 -10.21 -0.22
C ARG A 896 -4.42 -8.87 0.43
N PHE A 897 -3.74 -7.80 0.05
CA PHE A 897 -4.11 -6.41 0.32
C PHE A 897 -5.26 -5.94 -0.56
N ALA A 898 -6.50 -5.93 -0.08
CA ALA A 898 -7.72 -5.74 -0.89
C ALA A 898 -7.69 -4.59 -1.92
N ILE A 899 -6.93 -3.51 -1.65
CA ILE A 899 -6.74 -2.40 -2.60
C ILE A 899 -5.85 -2.80 -3.79
N VAL A 900 -4.73 -3.49 -3.55
CA VAL A 900 -3.75 -3.84 -4.60
C VAL A 900 -3.99 -5.25 -5.15
N THR A 901 -4.28 -6.20 -4.28
CA THR A 901 -4.55 -7.62 -4.58
C THR A 901 -5.91 -8.00 -3.96
N PRO A 902 -6.90 -8.46 -4.75
CA PRO A 902 -8.25 -8.70 -4.28
C PRO A 902 -8.32 -9.83 -3.25
N THR A 903 -9.43 -9.92 -2.53
CA THR A 903 -9.77 -11.09 -1.71
C THR A 903 -9.77 -12.37 -2.54
N GLY A 904 -9.28 -13.49 -2.00
CA GLY A 904 -9.20 -14.77 -2.71
C GLY A 904 -10.40 -15.65 -2.41
N GLY A 905 -11.17 -15.98 -3.43
CA GLY A 905 -12.21 -17.00 -3.34
C GLY A 905 -11.69 -18.35 -3.85
N LEU A 906 -12.27 -19.45 -3.36
CA LEU A 906 -12.03 -20.77 -3.95
C LEU A 906 -12.90 -20.94 -5.22
N PRO A 907 -12.33 -21.49 -6.31
CA PRO A 907 -13.02 -21.60 -7.59
C PRO A 907 -14.21 -22.56 -7.51
N ALA A 908 -15.12 -22.47 -8.48
CA ALA A 908 -16.28 -23.35 -8.55
C ALA A 908 -15.98 -24.75 -9.11
N GLU A 909 -14.77 -24.97 -9.60
CA GLU A 909 -14.32 -26.21 -10.25
C GLU A 909 -13.44 -27.06 -9.33
N ALA A 910 -13.42 -28.38 -9.59
CA ALA A 910 -12.58 -29.32 -8.86
C ALA A 910 -11.09 -29.04 -9.12
N PRO A 911 -10.19 -29.30 -8.15
CA PRO A 911 -10.40 -29.97 -6.86
C PRO A 911 -10.85 -29.06 -5.70
N CYS A 912 -11.03 -27.74 -5.92
CA CYS A 912 -11.33 -26.77 -4.86
C CYS A 912 -12.82 -26.45 -4.66
N ASN A 913 -13.71 -27.04 -5.47
CA ASN A 913 -15.16 -26.78 -5.48
C ASN A 913 -15.91 -27.22 -4.21
N ASP A 914 -15.33 -28.13 -3.42
CA ASP A 914 -15.95 -28.73 -2.24
C ASP A 914 -15.78 -27.90 -0.95
N ALA A 915 -15.00 -26.83 -0.99
CA ALA A 915 -14.71 -25.98 0.17
C ALA A 915 -15.91 -25.10 0.60
N PRO A 916 -15.89 -24.50 1.82
CA PRO A 916 -17.03 -23.77 2.38
C PRO A 916 -17.58 -22.69 1.43
N LYS A 917 -18.90 -22.65 1.25
CA LYS A 917 -19.53 -21.65 0.38
C LYS A 917 -19.29 -20.25 0.93
N GLY A 918 -18.54 -19.45 0.19
CA GLY A 918 -18.31 -18.03 0.49
C GLY A 918 -17.04 -17.73 1.29
N ALA A 919 -16.15 -18.70 1.49
CA ALA A 919 -14.82 -18.45 2.04
C ALA A 919 -14.09 -17.39 1.19
N GLN A 920 -13.57 -16.36 1.84
CA GLN A 920 -12.86 -15.27 1.20
C GLN A 920 -11.63 -14.91 2.01
N PHE A 921 -10.46 -15.07 1.41
CA PHE A 921 -9.20 -14.93 2.11
C PHE A 921 -8.57 -13.56 1.85
N VAL A 922 -8.10 -12.91 2.91
CA VAL A 922 -7.37 -11.64 2.90
C VAL A 922 -6.05 -11.78 3.63
N ASP A 923 -5.20 -10.75 3.52
CA ASP A 923 -3.92 -10.69 4.21
C ASP A 923 -4.04 -10.99 5.72
N GLY A 924 -3.16 -11.86 6.24
CA GLY A 924 -3.09 -12.19 7.67
C GLY A 924 -2.83 -10.97 8.56
N GLY A 925 -2.15 -9.95 8.03
CA GLY A 925 -1.80 -8.71 8.72
C GLY A 925 -2.99 -7.85 9.12
N TYR A 926 -4.19 -8.11 8.59
CA TYR A 926 -5.42 -7.47 9.11
C TYR A 926 -5.77 -7.90 10.53
N VAL A 927 -5.31 -9.09 10.93
CA VAL A 927 -5.52 -9.65 12.27
C VAL A 927 -4.27 -9.51 13.11
N GLU A 928 -3.11 -9.86 12.55
CA GLU A 928 -1.85 -9.94 13.27
C GLU A 928 -0.67 -9.77 12.29
N PRO A 929 0.16 -8.72 12.38
CA PRO A 929 1.15 -8.41 11.34
C PRO A 929 2.53 -9.07 11.51
N THR A 930 2.84 -9.65 12.67
CA THR A 930 4.20 -10.10 13.04
C THR A 930 4.49 -11.54 12.66
N SER A 931 3.45 -12.36 12.46
CA SER A 931 3.48 -13.82 12.29
C SER A 931 3.85 -14.62 13.55
N LEU A 932 4.22 -13.94 14.65
CA LEU A 932 4.56 -14.55 15.93
C LEU A 932 3.36 -15.22 16.58
N ALA A 933 2.15 -14.69 16.38
CA ALA A 933 0.98 -15.27 17.01
C ALA A 933 0.65 -16.66 16.45
N ALA A 934 0.97 -16.91 15.18
CA ALA A 934 0.79 -18.24 14.60
C ALA A 934 1.75 -19.25 15.25
N LEU A 935 3.04 -18.90 15.37
CA LEU A 935 4.02 -19.72 16.08
C LEU A 935 3.65 -19.90 17.55
N ALA A 936 3.21 -18.85 18.25
CA ALA A 936 2.85 -18.93 19.67
C ALA A 936 1.68 -19.87 19.95
N ASP A 937 0.77 -20.04 19.00
CA ASP A 937 -0.36 -20.96 19.13
C ASP A 937 0.03 -22.41 18.76
N THR A 938 0.98 -22.59 17.85
CA THR A 938 1.46 -23.91 17.42
C THR A 938 2.64 -24.42 18.23
N ALA A 939 3.35 -23.55 18.94
CA ALA A 939 4.58 -23.86 19.67
C ALA A 939 4.43 -25.06 20.61
N PRO A 940 3.40 -25.19 21.47
CA PRO A 940 3.28 -26.35 22.34
C PRO A 940 3.23 -27.70 21.58
N ARG A 941 2.59 -27.72 20.40
CA ARG A 941 2.52 -28.93 19.57
C ARG A 941 3.85 -29.20 18.86
N LEU A 942 4.52 -28.15 18.37
CA LEU A 942 5.84 -28.25 17.75
C LEU A 942 6.90 -28.74 18.74
N MET A 943 6.87 -28.25 19.97
CA MET A 943 7.81 -28.68 21.01
C MET A 943 7.60 -30.14 21.39
N ALA A 944 6.34 -30.60 21.47
CA ALA A 944 6.04 -32.01 21.69
C ALA A 944 6.61 -32.94 20.60
N ARG A 945 6.62 -32.50 19.33
CA ARG A 945 7.25 -33.26 18.23
C ARG A 945 8.77 -33.35 18.38
N ILE A 946 9.40 -32.25 18.78
CA ILE A 946 10.84 -32.24 19.07
C ILE A 946 11.15 -33.15 20.26
N ALA A 947 10.32 -33.14 21.31
CA ALA A 947 10.50 -34.00 22.49
C ALA A 947 10.36 -35.49 22.15
N GLU A 948 9.37 -35.85 21.31
CA GLU A 948 9.20 -37.21 20.78
C GLU A 948 10.45 -37.66 20.02
N LYS A 949 10.98 -36.83 19.12
CA LYS A 949 12.22 -37.14 18.40
C LYS A 949 13.44 -37.26 19.31
N ASN A 950 13.57 -36.35 20.27
CA ASN A 950 14.65 -36.34 21.25
C ASN A 950 14.61 -37.58 22.16
N GLU A 951 13.44 -38.18 22.39
CA GLU A 951 13.28 -39.43 23.14
C GLU A 951 13.77 -40.65 22.32
N GLU A 952 13.63 -40.62 21.00
CA GLU A 952 14.10 -41.67 20.08
C GLU A 952 15.62 -41.65 19.81
N ARG A 953 16.32 -40.60 20.25
CA ARG A 953 17.74 -40.39 19.91
C ARG A 953 18.64 -41.54 20.33
N VAL A 954 19.67 -41.80 19.53
CA VAL A 954 20.73 -42.75 19.89
C VAL A 954 21.84 -42.04 20.68
N GLU A 955 22.49 -42.77 21.58
CA GLU A 955 23.65 -42.25 22.33
C GLU A 955 24.76 -41.77 21.37
N GLY A 956 25.08 -40.47 21.44
CA GLY A 956 26.03 -39.80 20.55
C GLY A 956 25.39 -38.79 19.59
N GLU A 957 24.07 -38.85 19.38
CA GLU A 957 23.34 -37.84 18.60
C GLU A 957 23.07 -36.58 19.44
N PRO A 958 23.08 -35.39 18.82
CA PRO A 958 22.85 -34.12 19.52
C PRO A 958 21.39 -33.96 19.97
N TRP A 959 21.13 -33.20 21.02
CA TRP A 959 19.76 -32.82 21.40
C TRP A 959 19.24 -31.71 20.47
N LEU A 960 18.04 -31.87 19.92
CA LEU A 960 17.37 -30.83 19.15
C LEU A 960 16.83 -29.77 20.11
N LEU A 961 17.36 -28.55 20.06
CA LEU A 961 16.88 -27.43 20.89
C LEU A 961 16.32 -26.29 20.04
N PRO A 962 15.11 -25.79 20.34
CA PRO A 962 14.43 -24.77 19.56
C PRO A 962 15.03 -23.37 19.79
N MET A 963 15.06 -22.57 18.73
CA MET A 963 15.43 -21.15 18.78
C MET A 963 14.48 -20.32 17.92
N LEU A 964 14.07 -19.15 18.40
CA LEU A 964 13.21 -18.24 17.65
C LEU A 964 14.05 -17.26 16.82
N VAL A 965 13.85 -17.23 15.50
CA VAL A 965 14.43 -16.23 14.60
C VAL A 965 13.31 -15.32 14.10
N TYR A 966 13.24 -14.08 14.58
CA TYR A 966 12.24 -13.10 14.17
C TYR A 966 12.81 -12.12 13.14
N LEU A 967 12.29 -12.18 11.91
CA LEU A 967 12.64 -11.30 10.81
C LEU A 967 11.68 -10.10 10.78
N ARG A 968 12.06 -9.03 11.47
CA ARG A 968 11.32 -7.76 11.55
C ARG A 968 11.78 -6.83 10.44
N ASN A 969 10.87 -6.14 9.75
CA ASN A 969 11.20 -5.22 8.63
C ASN A 969 10.86 -3.74 8.92
N THR A 970 10.24 -3.44 10.06
CA THR A 970 9.93 -2.08 10.52
C THR A 970 11.15 -1.38 11.15
N GLN A 971 11.17 -0.04 11.13
CA GLN A 971 12.24 0.75 11.75
C GLN A 971 11.83 1.23 13.15
N GLY A 972 12.80 1.75 13.90
CA GLY A 972 12.62 2.25 15.27
C GLY A 972 11.62 3.38 15.50
N TYR A 973 10.86 3.84 14.49
CA TYR A 973 9.70 4.68 14.76
C TYR A 973 8.61 3.92 15.54
N ASP A 974 8.52 2.59 15.34
CA ASP A 974 7.62 1.67 16.06
C ASP A 974 8.23 1.09 17.35
N LEU A 975 9.51 1.37 17.64
CA LEU A 975 10.19 1.00 18.89
C LEU A 975 9.87 1.97 20.05
N ALA A 976 8.83 2.78 19.91
CA ALA A 976 8.30 3.50 21.05
C ALA A 976 7.69 2.46 22.01
N ASP A 977 8.50 1.98 22.96
CA ASP A 977 7.96 1.36 24.16
C ASP A 977 7.00 2.35 24.80
N ASP A 978 5.70 2.12 24.60
CA ASP A 978 4.67 2.62 25.49
C ASP A 978 4.84 1.85 26.80
N VAL A 979 5.89 2.20 27.55
CA VAL A 979 6.02 1.79 28.95
C VAL A 979 4.74 2.24 29.63
N ALA A 980 3.91 1.27 30.01
CA ALA A 980 2.60 1.49 30.58
C ALA A 980 2.71 2.52 31.72
N ARG A 981 2.28 3.75 31.46
CA ARG A 981 2.12 4.74 32.53
C ARG A 981 0.82 4.43 33.26
N ALA A 982 0.87 4.54 34.58
CA ALA A 982 -0.33 4.49 35.40
C ALA A 982 -1.29 5.61 34.95
N GLU A 983 -2.36 5.23 34.28
CA GLU A 983 -3.42 6.13 33.85
C GLU A 983 -4.30 6.55 35.03
N SER A 984 -4.85 7.75 34.95
CA SER A 984 -5.73 8.24 36.00
C SER A 984 -7.01 7.37 36.13
N GLU A 985 -7.31 6.87 37.33
CA GLU A 985 -8.43 5.96 37.66
C GLU A 985 -9.78 6.27 36.97
N PRO A 986 -10.20 7.54 36.76
CA PRO A 986 -11.47 7.86 36.11
C PRO A 986 -11.53 7.49 34.61
N LEU A 987 -10.38 7.32 33.94
CA LEU A 987 -10.28 6.99 32.51
C LEU A 987 -10.05 5.49 32.26
N VAL A 988 -9.76 4.70 33.29
CA VAL A 988 -9.50 3.25 33.22
C VAL A 988 -10.67 2.45 32.60
N PRO A 989 -11.96 2.71 32.94
CA PRO A 989 -13.08 1.97 32.34
C PRO A 989 -13.31 2.28 30.85
N ILE A 990 -12.79 3.42 30.36
CA ILE A 990 -12.93 3.87 28.96
C ILE A 990 -11.75 3.35 28.11
N THR A 991 -10.66 2.92 28.74
CA THR A 991 -9.38 2.55 28.12
C THR A 991 -9.07 1.05 28.15
N GLY A 992 -10.02 0.18 28.54
CA GLY A 992 -9.85 -1.29 28.54
C GLY A 992 -9.40 -1.93 27.21
N GLY A 993 -9.41 -1.18 26.11
CA GLY A 993 -8.76 -1.58 24.85
C GLY A 993 -7.22 -1.63 24.92
N ALA A 994 -6.57 -0.85 25.80
CA ALA A 994 -5.12 -0.84 25.97
C ALA A 994 -4.58 -2.17 26.51
N ALA A 995 -5.28 -2.81 27.46
CA ALA A 995 -4.91 -4.13 27.99
C ALA A 995 -4.95 -5.22 26.91
N LYS A 996 -5.93 -5.18 25.99
CA LYS A 996 -5.97 -6.08 24.83
C LYS A 996 -4.80 -5.82 23.89
N GLY A 997 -4.43 -4.56 23.68
CA GLY A 997 -3.26 -4.17 22.88
C GLY A 997 -1.95 -4.73 23.41
N HIS A 998 -1.74 -4.69 24.74
CA HIS A 998 -0.54 -5.25 25.37
C HIS A 998 -0.46 -6.79 25.29
N LEU A 999 -1.59 -7.49 25.37
CA LEU A 999 -1.64 -8.96 25.21
C LEU A 999 -1.41 -9.44 23.77
N THR A 1000 -1.47 -8.52 22.80
CA THR A 1000 -1.21 -8.79 21.38
C THR A 1000 0.08 -8.14 20.87
N ALA A 1001 0.90 -7.57 21.77
CA ALA A 1001 2.16 -6.93 21.43
C ALA A 1001 3.24 -7.98 21.08
N GLU A 1002 4.27 -7.56 20.33
CA GLU A 1002 5.39 -8.40 19.90
C GLU A 1002 6.02 -9.17 21.07
N ASP A 1003 6.38 -8.46 22.14
CA ASP A 1003 7.04 -9.06 23.32
C ASP A 1003 6.18 -10.12 24.00
N ALA A 1004 4.85 -9.94 24.02
CA ALA A 1004 3.93 -10.91 24.60
C ALA A 1004 3.91 -12.21 23.79
N TRP A 1005 4.03 -12.13 22.47
CA TRP A 1005 4.10 -13.31 21.61
C TRP A 1005 5.44 -14.03 21.70
N ILE A 1006 6.55 -13.27 21.70
CA ILE A 1006 7.90 -13.81 21.93
C ILE A 1006 7.93 -14.56 23.26
N GLN A 1007 7.45 -13.91 24.33
CA GLN A 1007 7.39 -14.53 25.66
C GLN A 1007 6.59 -15.85 25.66
N ARG A 1008 5.44 -15.90 24.97
CA ARG A 1008 4.63 -17.13 24.86
C ARG A 1008 5.36 -18.26 24.14
N ILE A 1009 6.14 -17.94 23.09
CA ILE A 1009 6.94 -18.92 22.35
C ILE A 1009 8.07 -19.43 23.24
N THR A 1010 8.83 -18.53 23.87
CA THR A 1010 9.95 -18.90 24.74
C THR A 1010 9.50 -19.74 25.93
N LEU A 1011 8.32 -19.45 26.51
CA LEU A 1011 7.74 -20.26 27.59
C LEU A 1011 7.35 -21.69 27.16
N ALA A 1012 7.16 -21.95 25.85
CA ALA A 1012 6.87 -23.28 25.34
C ALA A 1012 8.15 -24.11 25.09
N MET A 1013 9.29 -23.46 24.82
CA MET A 1013 10.56 -24.12 24.45
C MET A 1013 11.02 -25.23 25.41
N PRO A 1014 10.84 -25.14 26.74
CA PRO A 1014 11.19 -26.24 27.65
C PRO A 1014 10.46 -27.55 27.36
N GLY A 1015 9.30 -27.50 26.71
CA GLY A 1015 8.55 -28.69 26.27
C GLY A 1015 9.20 -29.47 25.13
N ALA A 1016 10.35 -29.04 24.60
CA ALA A 1016 11.14 -29.76 23.59
C ALA A 1016 12.00 -30.88 24.20
N CYS A 1017 12.17 -30.89 25.52
CA CYS A 1017 12.86 -31.97 26.23
C CYS A 1017 11.83 -32.99 26.76
N PRO A 1018 12.09 -34.30 26.63
CA PRO A 1018 11.18 -35.33 27.13
C PRO A 1018 11.12 -35.35 28.68
N ASP A 1019 10.16 -36.07 29.25
CA ASP A 1019 9.98 -36.19 30.71
C ASP A 1019 10.85 -37.29 31.36
N SER A 1020 11.78 -37.90 30.62
CA SER A 1020 12.60 -39.02 31.09
C SER A 1020 13.80 -38.58 31.95
N GLU A 1021 14.39 -39.51 32.72
CA GLU A 1021 15.57 -39.24 33.56
C GLU A 1021 16.80 -38.83 32.72
N ALA A 1022 16.89 -39.31 31.47
CA ALA A 1022 17.90 -38.89 30.50
C ALA A 1022 17.72 -37.45 29.98
N ALA A 1023 16.53 -36.86 30.17
CA ALA A 1023 16.19 -35.53 29.69
C ALA A 1023 16.65 -34.40 30.62
N GLU A 1024 17.20 -34.71 31.80
CA GLU A 1024 17.84 -33.70 32.64
C GLU A 1024 18.97 -32.99 31.88
N ALA A 1025 19.80 -33.76 31.15
CA ALA A 1025 20.85 -33.21 30.31
C ALA A 1025 20.31 -32.28 29.20
N CYS A 1026 19.14 -32.59 28.63
CA CYS A 1026 18.47 -31.74 27.65
C CYS A 1026 18.01 -30.43 28.29
N ARG A 1027 17.34 -30.49 29.46
CA ARG A 1027 16.83 -29.31 30.17
C ARG A 1027 17.96 -28.40 30.64
N THR A 1028 19.05 -28.97 31.16
CA THR A 1028 20.25 -28.22 31.53
C THR A 1028 20.89 -27.56 30.31
N ALA A 1029 21.13 -28.31 29.22
CA ALA A 1029 21.69 -27.74 28.00
C ALA A 1029 20.81 -26.63 27.40
N LEU A 1030 19.48 -26.74 27.54
CA LEU A 1030 18.57 -25.66 27.15
C LEU A 1030 18.74 -24.43 28.03
N VAL A 1031 18.78 -24.57 29.35
CA VAL A 1031 19.03 -23.42 30.26
C VAL A 1031 20.39 -22.78 29.99
N ASP A 1032 21.43 -23.55 29.72
CA ASP A 1032 22.76 -23.04 29.41
C ASP A 1032 22.82 -22.38 28.02
N LEU A 1033 21.95 -22.79 27.09
CA LEU A 1033 21.81 -22.16 25.78
C LEU A 1033 21.01 -20.86 25.85
N ILE A 1034 19.83 -20.87 26.51
CA ILE A 1034 18.83 -19.78 26.43
C ILE A 1034 18.58 -19.01 27.73
N GLY A 1035 19.26 -19.36 28.83
CA GLY A 1035 19.17 -18.67 30.11
C GLY A 1035 19.73 -17.25 30.08
N SER A 1036 19.55 -16.48 31.17
CA SER A 1036 20.01 -15.08 31.27
C SER A 1036 21.50 -14.90 30.98
N ASP A 1037 22.30 -15.89 31.37
CA ASP A 1037 23.76 -15.92 31.23
C ASP A 1037 24.22 -16.95 30.19
N GLY A 1038 23.27 -17.46 29.39
CA GLY A 1038 23.52 -18.46 28.35
C GLY A 1038 24.08 -17.86 27.05
N LEU A 1039 24.43 -18.72 26.10
CA LEU A 1039 24.99 -18.33 24.79
C LEU A 1039 24.04 -17.45 23.95
N MET A 1040 22.73 -17.56 24.17
CA MET A 1040 21.73 -16.68 23.57
C MET A 1040 20.58 -16.39 24.57
N PRO A 1041 20.68 -15.32 25.36
CA PRO A 1041 19.68 -15.00 26.37
C PRO A 1041 18.26 -14.91 25.78
N GLY A 1042 17.32 -15.67 26.35
CA GLY A 1042 15.92 -15.73 25.93
C GLY A 1042 15.64 -16.54 24.65
N GLY A 1043 16.67 -17.16 24.05
CA GLY A 1043 16.53 -18.07 22.89
C GLY A 1043 15.93 -17.42 21.64
N THR A 1044 16.04 -16.09 21.54
CA THR A 1044 15.39 -15.29 20.50
C THR A 1044 16.41 -14.41 19.78
N LEU A 1045 16.42 -14.51 18.45
CA LEU A 1045 17.22 -13.70 17.54
C LEU A 1045 16.30 -12.80 16.73
N VAL A 1046 16.32 -11.48 16.98
CA VAL A 1046 15.55 -10.51 16.20
C VAL A 1046 16.45 -9.86 15.15
N ILE A 1047 16.18 -10.11 13.87
CA ILE A 1047 16.86 -9.50 12.73
C ILE A 1047 15.99 -8.35 12.21
N ALA A 1048 16.40 -7.11 12.49
CA ALA A 1048 15.66 -5.89 12.14
C ALA A 1048 16.55 -4.85 11.43
N PRO A 1049 16.00 -3.96 10.58
CA PRO A 1049 16.78 -2.90 9.97
C PRO A 1049 17.25 -1.89 11.01
N ASP A 1050 18.51 -1.46 10.86
CA ASP A 1050 19.08 -0.37 11.64
C ASP A 1050 18.23 0.91 11.59
N SER A 1051 18.16 1.57 12.75
CA SER A 1051 17.48 2.85 12.92
C SER A 1051 18.37 4.03 12.49
N THR A 1052 18.92 3.93 11.28
CA THR A 1052 19.69 5.00 10.63
C THR A 1052 18.78 5.90 9.79
N PRO A 1053 19.10 7.19 9.65
CA PRO A 1053 18.31 8.09 8.82
C PRO A 1053 18.41 7.70 7.36
N ALA A 1054 17.27 7.30 6.81
CA ALA A 1054 17.20 6.78 5.46
C ALA A 1054 15.79 6.92 4.90
N VAL A 1055 15.68 6.57 3.62
CA VAL A 1055 14.41 6.51 2.91
C VAL A 1055 13.49 5.46 3.54
N VAL A 1056 12.33 5.92 4.03
CA VAL A 1056 11.02 5.24 4.10
C VAL A 1056 10.71 4.10 3.09
N PRO A 1057 11.02 2.80 3.25
CA PRO A 1057 10.55 1.82 2.29
C PRO A 1057 9.02 1.67 2.39
N PRO A 1058 8.29 1.69 1.25
CA PRO A 1058 6.83 1.72 1.25
C PRO A 1058 6.22 0.39 1.68
N LEU A 1059 4.99 0.45 2.19
CA LEU A 1059 4.11 -0.72 2.26
C LEU A 1059 3.42 -0.88 0.90
N GLY A 1060 3.88 -1.84 0.09
CA GLY A 1060 3.24 -2.13 -1.20
C GLY A 1060 3.96 -3.22 -1.99
N TRP A 1061 4.04 -3.11 -3.31
CA TRP A 1061 4.52 -4.19 -4.20
C TRP A 1061 5.65 -3.80 -5.16
N ALA A 1062 6.29 -2.65 -4.95
CA ALA A 1062 7.53 -2.29 -5.65
C ALA A 1062 8.49 -1.53 -4.73
N LEU A 1063 9.80 -1.73 -4.92
CA LEU A 1063 10.88 -1.04 -4.21
C LEU A 1063 11.81 -0.30 -5.18
N SER A 1064 12.17 0.94 -4.87
CA SER A 1064 13.24 1.67 -5.55
C SER A 1064 14.63 1.12 -5.21
N GLY A 1065 15.61 1.38 -6.08
CA GLY A 1065 17.00 1.03 -5.82
C GLY A 1065 17.53 1.64 -4.51
N MET A 1066 17.09 2.86 -4.16
CA MET A 1066 17.41 3.48 -2.87
C MET A 1066 16.83 2.71 -1.67
N SER A 1067 15.60 2.22 -1.77
CA SER A 1067 14.96 1.41 -0.72
C SER A 1067 15.62 0.03 -0.57
N GLN A 1068 16.02 -0.60 -1.68
CA GLN A 1068 16.76 -1.87 -1.67
C GLN A 1068 18.18 -1.72 -1.09
N ALA A 1069 18.91 -0.67 -1.49
CA ALA A 1069 20.25 -0.38 -1.00
C ALA A 1069 20.25 -0.17 0.52
N ARG A 1070 19.19 0.44 1.06
CA ARG A 1070 18.99 0.59 2.51
C ARG A 1070 18.92 -0.77 3.21
N PHE A 1071 18.05 -1.68 2.78
CA PHE A 1071 17.93 -3.00 3.42
C PHE A 1071 19.24 -3.78 3.32
N THR A 1072 19.94 -3.68 2.19
CA THR A 1072 21.27 -4.29 2.02
C THR A 1072 22.26 -3.74 3.05
N SER A 1073 22.31 -2.42 3.21
CA SER A 1073 23.17 -1.76 4.22
C SER A 1073 22.77 -2.11 5.66
N ALA A 1074 21.48 -2.26 5.94
CA ALA A 1074 21.01 -2.63 7.27
C ALA A 1074 21.39 -4.08 7.63
N ILE A 1075 21.35 -5.00 6.66
CA ILE A 1075 21.84 -6.37 6.85
C ILE A 1075 23.35 -6.38 7.10
N LYS A 1076 24.15 -5.54 6.42
CA LYS A 1076 25.60 -5.40 6.71
C LYS A 1076 25.88 -5.00 8.14
N SER A 1077 25.15 -3.99 8.62
CA SER A 1077 25.33 -3.47 9.98
C SER A 1077 24.88 -4.50 11.02
N ALA A 1078 23.71 -5.13 10.82
CA ALA A 1078 23.23 -6.22 11.68
C ALA A 1078 24.22 -7.39 11.74
N ALA A 1079 24.88 -7.68 10.62
CA ALA A 1079 25.92 -8.70 10.50
C ALA A 1079 27.30 -8.28 11.05
N GLY A 1080 27.49 -7.03 11.48
CA GLY A 1080 28.77 -6.54 12.03
C GLY A 1080 29.89 -6.35 10.99
N CYS A 1081 29.56 -6.30 9.69
CA CYS A 1081 30.55 -6.28 8.62
C CYS A 1081 31.37 -4.99 8.50
N ASP A 1082 30.94 -3.91 9.15
CA ASP A 1082 31.64 -2.62 9.14
C ASP A 1082 32.72 -2.48 10.25
N ALA A 1083 32.97 -3.55 11.03
CA ALA A 1083 33.91 -3.51 12.17
C ALA A 1083 35.37 -3.18 11.79
N ASP A 1084 35.77 -3.42 10.53
CA ASP A 1084 37.15 -3.19 10.06
C ASP A 1084 37.50 -1.71 9.79
N VAL A 1085 36.53 -0.79 9.73
CA VAL A 1085 36.80 0.64 9.46
C VAL A 1085 37.01 1.45 10.74
N ALA A 1086 36.47 1.00 11.88
CA ALA A 1086 36.61 1.68 13.16
C ALA A 1086 37.98 1.41 13.84
N GLY A 1087 38.60 0.26 13.57
CA GLY A 1087 39.89 -0.12 14.13
C GLY A 1087 41.06 0.77 13.68
N THR A 1088 40.97 1.39 12.51
CA THR A 1088 42.00 2.32 12.02
C THR A 1088 41.84 3.76 12.51
N ALA A 1089 40.63 4.17 12.93
CA ALA A 1089 40.40 5.52 13.45
C ALA A 1089 40.69 5.64 14.96
N ALA A 1090 40.46 4.57 15.73
CA ALA A 1090 40.78 4.54 17.16
C ALA A 1090 42.29 4.34 17.43
N ALA A 1091 43.02 3.70 16.51
CA ALA A 1091 44.46 3.51 16.63
C ALA A 1091 45.28 4.79 16.41
N GLU A 1092 44.72 5.81 15.74
CA GLU A 1092 45.37 7.13 15.61
C GLU A 1092 45.02 8.11 16.74
N SER A 1093 43.96 7.87 17.54
CA SER A 1093 43.61 8.72 18.68
C SER A 1093 44.12 8.20 20.04
N ALA A 1094 44.59 6.95 20.12
CA ALA A 1094 45.09 6.34 21.37
C ALA A 1094 46.60 6.55 21.60
N ALA A 1095 47.27 7.37 20.80
CA ALA A 1095 48.69 7.69 20.97
C ALA A 1095 48.96 8.95 21.84
N ASP A 1096 47.93 9.70 22.24
CA ASP A 1096 48.08 10.95 22.99
C ASP A 1096 47.02 11.08 24.12
N ASP A 1097 47.06 10.24 25.15
CA ASP A 1097 46.63 10.63 26.51
C ASP A 1097 47.00 9.53 27.55
N GLU A 1098 48.16 9.69 28.19
CA GLU A 1098 48.42 9.03 29.48
C GLU A 1098 47.94 9.97 30.60
N GLY A 1099 46.80 9.65 31.21
CA GLY A 1099 46.26 10.38 32.35
C GLY A 1099 45.35 9.50 33.22
N GLU A 1100 45.84 9.16 34.41
CA GLU A 1100 45.16 8.39 35.47
C GLU A 1100 43.83 9.03 35.92
N GLY A 1101 42.77 8.23 36.06
CA GLY A 1101 41.49 8.65 36.66
C GLY A 1101 40.55 7.48 36.93
N GLU A 1102 40.16 7.31 38.19
CA GLU A 1102 39.30 6.27 38.77
C GLU A 1102 37.92 6.13 38.11
N GLY A 1103 37.42 4.88 38.10
CA GLY A 1103 36.23 4.46 37.37
C GLY A 1103 34.90 4.94 37.94
N ASP A 1104 33.98 5.13 37.01
CA ASP A 1104 32.54 5.05 37.18
C ASP A 1104 32.02 4.22 36.00
N ASP A 1105 31.37 3.09 36.31
CA ASP A 1105 30.70 2.21 35.36
C ASP A 1105 29.56 2.95 34.65
N VAL A 1106 29.88 3.60 33.53
CA VAL A 1106 28.88 4.08 32.58
C VAL A 1106 28.52 2.90 31.69
N VAL A 1107 27.41 2.27 32.05
CA VAL A 1107 26.65 1.32 31.23
C VAL A 1107 26.55 1.89 29.81
N THR A 1108 27.29 1.28 28.89
CA THR A 1108 27.20 1.58 27.46
C THR A 1108 25.98 0.85 26.92
N GLU A 1109 24.78 1.39 27.20
CA GLU A 1109 23.57 1.09 26.42
C GLU A 1109 23.72 1.71 25.02
N ARG A 1110 24.63 1.16 24.23
CA ARG A 1110 24.44 1.15 22.78
C ARG A 1110 23.39 0.08 22.55
N GLY A 1111 22.31 0.42 21.84
CA GLY A 1111 21.43 -0.55 21.17
C GLY A 1111 22.17 -1.30 20.04
N GLN A 1112 23.41 -1.72 20.29
CA GLN A 1112 24.09 -2.75 19.55
C GLN A 1112 23.41 -4.05 19.97
N TYR A 1113 22.89 -4.76 18.99
CA TYR A 1113 22.40 -6.13 19.13
C TYR A 1113 23.56 -7.01 19.61
N MET A 1114 23.81 -7.03 20.92
CA MET A 1114 24.65 -8.04 21.56
C MET A 1114 23.95 -9.37 21.32
N GLY A 1115 24.61 -10.24 20.57
CA GLY A 1115 24.04 -11.50 20.15
C GLY A 1115 24.55 -11.92 18.79
N LEU A 1116 24.45 -11.11 17.73
CA LEU A 1116 24.74 -11.65 16.39
C LEU A 1116 26.23 -11.90 16.16
N ALA A 1117 27.12 -10.99 16.56
CA ALA A 1117 28.57 -11.20 16.46
C ALA A 1117 29.06 -12.32 17.41
N GLU A 1118 28.55 -12.36 18.64
CA GLU A 1118 28.93 -13.36 19.64
C GLU A 1118 28.36 -14.76 19.33
N PHE A 1119 27.14 -14.83 18.80
CA PHE A 1119 26.51 -16.05 18.25
C PHE A 1119 27.19 -16.51 16.96
N ALA A 1120 27.53 -15.56 16.08
CA ALA A 1120 28.21 -15.84 14.82
C ALA A 1120 29.62 -16.40 15.04
N GLU A 1121 30.37 -15.79 15.94
CA GLU A 1121 31.76 -16.13 16.22
C GLU A 1121 31.88 -17.36 17.13
N ASN A 1122 30.99 -17.52 18.13
CA ASN A 1122 31.09 -18.59 19.13
C ASN A 1122 30.17 -19.81 18.91
N VAL A 1123 29.04 -19.66 18.21
CA VAL A 1123 28.02 -20.72 18.12
C VAL A 1123 27.90 -21.31 16.72
N VAL A 1124 28.02 -20.51 15.65
CA VAL A 1124 27.71 -20.99 14.28
C VAL A 1124 28.86 -20.86 13.26
N ARG A 1125 29.97 -20.20 13.59
CA ARG A 1125 31.05 -19.83 12.64
C ARG A 1125 30.52 -19.10 11.40
N PHE A 1126 29.70 -18.10 11.64
CA PHE A 1126 28.98 -17.34 10.63
C PHE A 1126 29.81 -16.11 10.17
N ASP A 1127 30.23 -16.09 8.91
CA ASP A 1127 30.82 -14.90 8.24
C ASP A 1127 30.01 -14.51 6.99
N PRO A 1128 28.99 -13.66 7.13
CA PRO A 1128 28.13 -13.22 6.02
C PRO A 1128 28.81 -12.16 5.13
N CYS A 1129 29.87 -11.50 5.61
CA CYS A 1129 30.40 -10.27 5.04
C CYS A 1129 30.91 -10.37 3.58
N PRO A 1130 31.60 -11.46 3.17
CA PRO A 1130 32.05 -11.62 1.78
C PRO A 1130 30.92 -11.62 0.74
N GLN A 1131 29.72 -12.09 1.10
CA GLN A 1131 28.57 -12.19 0.19
C GLN A 1131 27.75 -10.90 0.15
N VAL A 1132 27.57 -10.22 1.29
CA VAL A 1132 26.93 -8.90 1.26
C VAL A 1132 27.78 -7.90 0.44
N ASP A 1133 29.10 -8.07 0.43
CA ASP A 1133 30.02 -7.35 -0.45
C ASP A 1133 29.95 -7.79 -1.92
N ALA A 1134 29.64 -9.06 -2.21
CA ALA A 1134 29.41 -9.56 -3.57
C ALA A 1134 28.09 -9.01 -4.15
N GLN A 1135 27.04 -8.94 -3.34
CA GLN A 1135 25.76 -8.32 -3.68
C GLN A 1135 25.92 -6.84 -4.05
N GLU A 1136 26.79 -6.10 -3.36
CA GLU A 1136 27.06 -4.69 -3.71
C GLU A 1136 27.86 -4.56 -5.03
N ARG A 1137 28.79 -5.49 -5.30
CA ARG A 1137 29.49 -5.55 -6.59
C ARG A 1137 28.55 -5.83 -7.75
N SER A 1138 27.53 -6.68 -7.56
CA SER A 1138 26.50 -6.92 -8.58
C SER A 1138 25.53 -5.73 -8.72
N GLN A 1139 25.33 -4.93 -7.67
CA GLN A 1139 24.56 -3.68 -7.71
C GLN A 1139 25.29 -2.53 -8.41
N THR A 1140 26.63 -2.49 -8.33
CA THR A 1140 27.47 -1.45 -8.98
C THR A 1140 27.87 -1.80 -10.41
N ALA A 1141 27.67 -3.06 -10.83
CA ALA A 1141 27.89 -3.48 -12.21
C ALA A 1141 26.84 -2.83 -13.13
N PRO A 1142 27.24 -2.11 -14.20
CA PRO A 1142 26.28 -1.65 -15.20
C PRO A 1142 25.56 -2.86 -15.77
N ALA A 1143 24.22 -2.77 -15.85
CA ALA A 1143 23.41 -3.82 -16.47
C ALA A 1143 24.04 -4.23 -17.81
N PRO A 1144 24.24 -5.54 -18.08
CA PRO A 1144 24.74 -5.96 -19.37
C PRO A 1144 23.78 -5.41 -20.44
N ALA A 1145 24.35 -4.78 -21.47
CA ALA A 1145 23.58 -4.28 -22.60
C ALA A 1145 22.66 -5.40 -23.10
N PRO A 1146 21.36 -5.11 -23.37
CA PRO A 1146 20.43 -6.14 -23.76
C PRO A 1146 20.99 -6.91 -24.96
N ALA A 1147 21.07 -8.24 -24.82
CA ALA A 1147 21.31 -9.11 -25.97
C ALA A 1147 20.17 -8.87 -26.96
N GLN A 1148 20.54 -8.53 -28.19
CA GLN A 1148 19.64 -8.18 -29.29
C GLN A 1148 18.69 -9.30 -29.69
#